data_AF-A0A5X3XB29-F1
#
_entry.id   AF-A0A5X3XB29-F1
#
_cell.length_a   1.000
_cell.length_b   1.000
_cell.length_c   1.000
_cell.angle_alpha   90.00
_cell.angle_beta   90.00
_cell.angle_gamma   90.00
#
_symmetry.space_group_name_H-M   'P 1'
#
loop_
_entity.id
_entity.type
_entity.pdbx_description
1 polymer ?
#
loop_
_entity_poly.entity_id
_entity_poly.type
_entity_poly.pdbx_seq_one_letter_code
_entity_poly.pdbx_strand_id
1 'polypeptide(L)'
;MSSGGGKASTPKLLDDNLKSKQFYRVLDLISEGPIFGPVDQEHLSSFKLNKTPVTDANGNVSVNGVSVAWRPGSDSQLPINGFSAIEATTIVNTEVTYDTPLVRTITDQDVTRVRFNVGVTGLVERDTKGNQNNTSVTMVLESRTGASGWVIEKTVTITGKISGEYLEAHLIDAPDIKPFDIRVRRITPDSSSDLLSNGTIWNSYSEITDDNLSYPFSAIAGAVIDRDQYTDTPSRTYHLRGLIVDVPDNYDPIARTYSGLWTGGFKKAWTNNPAWLFRELARNTRFGLAKRAGYIDIDDGALYVLSQYCDQLVNDGYGGQEPRMTLNAYITEQVSARDILDKIASMFRGIALWDGMRLSVMLDAPQDPIATITNANVVDGEFKRSSVKRSEKYNAVVVSWTDPDNGWEQVKEYVSDDEMIARGNYNETTIEAFGCTSRGQAWRAGKWLLETAKRESSRLSFQMARDAIHFTPGDIVEIMDNNYAGARLGGRIMSHAGNRITVDAVDSSLISDGDTMSIMGSNGKFVKYEIGSISGNVVTLKTTPAWVRDGTVFAISTSNVSTRLFRILSIAETDNNSVYSITASQHDPNKQAIVDEGAVFEVPNDTLNGYRVPNVENLRIINTNSETVQVTATWETATTTKKLMFELYVYNDEGKVVAQYETDQFRYDFYGLEAGSYTLGVRGRNENGMKGAETQVNMVIGAPPAPSGVVWTPGLFSADLVPVMRITATTDTSFEFWYSGQNQIVNPDDIEDQAQFLGRSNQWTLHGLQADKTYYVYVRTKNAFGVSEFVEASGQASSDIPGMIELIDEQIRESDAFKNVQQGVNTNLDGIMSNALANHGTVEHQYQQYGEVRADILVVKTTVATAEQGLADLSTYVQAQIGPEGELTSAVNQKMTAEVNSDGTAKASYTLNMGIVRNGVKYNTGFGMSIEPSGNSYKSTVVFAA
;
A
#
# COMPACT_ATOMS: atom_id res chain seq x y z
N MET A 1 7.31 -31.14 52.93
CA MET A 1 5.91 -30.73 53.11
C MET A 1 5.03 -31.96 53.06
N SER A 2 4.15 -32.14 54.05
CA SER A 2 2.80 -32.65 53.79
C SER A 2 1.81 -31.67 54.40
N SER A 3 0.85 -31.30 53.57
CA SER A 3 -0.49 -30.76 53.86
C SER A 3 -0.63 -29.39 54.51
N GLY A 4 -0.71 -28.38 53.66
CA GLY A 4 -1.57 -27.20 53.84
C GLY A 4 -2.10 -26.78 52.47
N GLY A 5 -3.31 -27.21 52.13
CA GLY A 5 -3.92 -27.03 50.81
C GLY A 5 -4.33 -25.58 50.53
N GLY A 6 -3.84 -25.04 49.41
CA GLY A 6 -4.33 -23.78 48.83
C GLY A 6 -4.71 -24.03 47.38
N LYS A 7 -5.99 -23.83 47.04
CA LYS A 7 -6.50 -23.86 45.66
C LYS A 7 -5.70 -22.86 44.80
N ALA A 8 -5.14 -23.31 43.68
CA ALA A 8 -4.56 -22.41 42.68
C ALA A 8 -5.66 -21.51 42.11
N SER A 9 -5.54 -20.19 42.30
CA SER A 9 -6.45 -19.19 41.74
C SER A 9 -6.01 -18.87 40.32
N THR A 10 -6.90 -19.06 39.33
CA THR A 10 -6.67 -18.56 37.96
C THR A 10 -6.62 -17.04 37.99
N PRO A 11 -5.59 -16.39 37.43
CA PRO A 11 -5.51 -14.93 37.39
C PRO A 11 -6.65 -14.34 36.53
N LYS A 12 -7.32 -13.32 37.06
CA LYS A 12 -8.37 -12.58 36.36
C LYS A 12 -7.72 -11.60 35.37
N LEU A 13 -7.94 -11.80 34.08
CA LEU A 13 -7.51 -10.88 33.02
C LEU A 13 -8.61 -9.86 32.74
N LEU A 14 -8.23 -8.65 32.34
CA LEU A 14 -9.15 -7.59 31.90
C LEU A 14 -9.00 -7.40 30.38
N ASP A 15 -10.12 -7.21 29.70
CA ASP A 15 -10.12 -6.79 28.31
C ASP A 15 -9.69 -5.31 28.20
N ASP A 16 -9.09 -4.96 27.07
CA ASP A 16 -8.80 -3.55 26.75
C ASP A 16 -10.11 -2.76 26.69
N ASN A 17 -10.22 -1.72 27.50
CA ASN A 17 -11.47 -0.97 27.71
C ASN A 17 -11.36 0.52 27.38
N LEU A 18 -10.19 0.96 26.89
CA LEU A 18 -9.98 2.28 26.32
C LEU A 18 -10.18 2.23 24.80
N LYS A 19 -11.07 3.07 24.26
CA LYS A 19 -11.31 3.24 22.82
C LYS A 19 -10.99 4.67 22.42
N SER A 20 -10.09 4.85 21.45
CA SER A 20 -9.67 6.19 21.01
C SER A 20 -10.81 6.90 20.27
N LYS A 21 -11.09 8.17 20.61
CA LYS A 21 -12.05 9.05 19.89
C LYS A 21 -11.28 10.12 19.12
N GLN A 22 -11.01 9.87 17.84
CA GLN A 22 -10.34 10.83 16.96
C GLN A 22 -11.07 10.92 15.62
N PHE A 23 -11.02 12.07 14.96
CA PHE A 23 -11.55 12.29 13.60
C PHE A 23 -10.40 12.70 12.68
N TYR A 24 -10.36 12.19 11.45
CA TYR A 24 -9.45 12.66 10.39
C TYR A 24 -10.13 13.71 9.52
N ARG A 25 -9.50 14.87 9.39
CA ARG A 25 -9.97 15.97 8.55
C ARG A 25 -8.97 16.21 7.44
N VAL A 26 -9.44 16.27 6.21
CA VAL A 26 -8.59 16.48 5.03
C VAL A 26 -9.27 17.39 4.03
N LEU A 27 -8.51 18.32 3.46
CA LEU A 27 -8.96 19.22 2.42
C LEU A 27 -8.10 18.98 1.16
N ASP A 28 -8.74 18.47 0.11
CA ASP A 28 -8.10 18.17 -1.17
C ASP A 28 -8.37 19.30 -2.17
N LEU A 29 -7.30 19.77 -2.82
CA LEU A 29 -7.39 20.61 -4.02
C LEU A 29 -7.70 19.71 -5.23
N ILE A 30 -8.84 19.95 -5.88
CA ILE A 30 -9.31 19.15 -7.00
C ILE A 30 -8.75 19.68 -8.32
N SER A 31 -8.99 20.96 -8.61
CA SER A 31 -8.55 21.61 -9.85
C SER A 31 -8.66 23.13 -9.74
N GLU A 32 -8.15 23.86 -10.75
CA GLU A 32 -8.63 25.21 -11.02
C GLU A 32 -10.13 25.15 -11.38
N GLY A 33 -10.90 26.13 -10.93
CA GLY A 33 -12.33 26.27 -11.15
C GLY A 33 -12.69 27.54 -11.94
N PRO A 34 -13.98 27.77 -12.22
CA PRO A 34 -15.11 27.01 -11.72
C PRO A 34 -15.32 25.66 -12.43
N ILE A 35 -15.64 24.61 -11.67
CA ILE A 35 -16.09 23.30 -12.16
C ILE A 35 -17.60 23.12 -11.96
N PHE A 36 -18.19 22.17 -12.67
CA PHE A 36 -19.59 21.78 -12.46
C PHE A 36 -19.79 21.01 -11.15
N GLY A 37 -18.81 20.18 -10.77
CA GLY A 37 -18.80 19.46 -9.51
C GLY A 37 -19.25 18.00 -9.62
N PRO A 38 -19.73 17.38 -8.53
CA PRO A 38 -20.13 15.98 -8.47
C PRO A 38 -21.08 15.57 -9.60
N VAL A 39 -20.91 14.33 -10.09
CA VAL A 39 -21.83 13.77 -11.10
C VAL A 39 -23.21 13.54 -10.49
N ASP A 40 -23.24 12.90 -9.34
CA ASP A 40 -24.40 12.88 -8.44
C ASP A 40 -24.34 14.11 -7.53
N GLN A 41 -25.29 15.03 -7.72
CA GLN A 41 -25.43 16.28 -6.97
C GLN A 41 -26.40 16.15 -5.79
N GLU A 42 -27.15 15.04 -5.72
CA GLU A 42 -28.19 14.82 -4.70
C GLU A 42 -27.63 14.02 -3.51
N HIS A 43 -26.71 13.08 -3.76
CA HIS A 43 -26.13 12.22 -2.74
C HIS A 43 -24.59 12.26 -2.73
N LEU A 44 -23.99 11.53 -1.79
CA LEU A 44 -22.53 11.46 -1.63
C LEU A 44 -21.90 10.31 -2.44
N SER A 45 -22.60 9.75 -3.42
CA SER A 45 -22.12 8.62 -4.22
C SER A 45 -20.92 8.96 -5.11
N SER A 46 -20.77 10.25 -5.44
CA SER A 46 -19.62 10.80 -6.17
C SER A 46 -18.33 10.86 -5.34
N PHE A 47 -18.42 10.71 -4.01
CA PHE A 47 -17.29 10.76 -3.10
C PHE A 47 -17.00 9.34 -2.62
N LYS A 48 -15.77 8.86 -2.82
CA LYS A 48 -15.41 7.47 -2.50
C LYS A 48 -14.23 7.42 -1.55
N LEU A 49 -14.34 6.59 -0.51
CA LEU A 49 -13.26 6.23 0.40
C LEU A 49 -12.79 4.82 0.09
N ASN A 50 -11.50 4.62 -0.14
CA ASN A 50 -10.94 3.31 -0.52
C ASN A 50 -11.73 2.66 -1.67
N LYS A 51 -12.01 3.46 -2.71
CA LYS A 51 -12.82 3.12 -3.89
C LYS A 51 -14.30 2.79 -3.62
N THR A 52 -14.76 2.87 -2.36
CA THR A 52 -16.17 2.65 -1.96
C THR A 52 -16.92 3.98 -1.86
N PRO A 53 -18.05 4.16 -2.58
CA PRO A 53 -18.90 5.33 -2.43
C PRO A 53 -19.38 5.55 -1.00
N VAL A 54 -19.47 6.80 -0.54
CA VAL A 54 -19.98 7.12 0.81
C VAL A 54 -21.46 6.76 0.93
N THR A 55 -22.25 7.00 -0.12
CA THR A 55 -23.62 6.51 -0.27
C THR A 55 -23.79 5.76 -1.58
N ASP A 56 -24.84 4.93 -1.67
CA ASP A 56 -25.30 4.43 -2.96
C ASP A 56 -26.00 5.53 -3.78
N ALA A 57 -26.44 5.20 -5.00
CA ALA A 57 -27.15 6.12 -5.89
C ALA A 57 -28.56 6.51 -5.41
N ASN A 58 -29.09 5.82 -4.39
CA ASN A 58 -30.39 6.11 -3.77
C ASN A 58 -30.23 6.87 -2.44
N GLY A 59 -28.99 7.20 -2.04
CA GLY A 59 -28.70 7.93 -0.81
C GLY A 59 -28.52 7.06 0.45
N ASN A 60 -28.54 5.73 0.34
CA ASN A 60 -28.28 4.86 1.50
C ASN A 60 -26.80 4.90 1.87
N VAL A 61 -26.52 5.08 3.16
CA VAL A 61 -25.14 5.16 3.67
C VAL A 61 -24.43 3.82 3.50
N SER A 62 -23.35 3.83 2.72
CA SER A 62 -22.46 2.68 2.53
C SER A 62 -21.25 2.75 3.47
N VAL A 63 -20.79 3.96 3.83
CA VAL A 63 -19.71 4.18 4.79
C VAL A 63 -20.19 5.15 5.88
N ASN A 64 -20.29 4.65 7.12
CA ASN A 64 -20.76 5.44 8.26
C ASN A 64 -19.67 6.40 8.76
N GLY A 65 -20.07 7.48 9.45
CA GLY A 65 -19.11 8.38 10.11
C GLY A 65 -18.29 9.26 9.14
N VAL A 66 -18.75 9.42 7.90
CA VAL A 66 -18.12 10.27 6.89
C VAL A 66 -18.99 11.49 6.61
N SER A 67 -18.40 12.67 6.66
CA SER A 67 -19.02 13.92 6.22
C SER A 67 -18.17 14.57 5.15
N VAL A 68 -18.78 14.98 4.04
CA VAL A 68 -18.07 15.60 2.92
C VAL A 68 -18.70 16.94 2.58
N ALA A 69 -17.85 17.93 2.30
CA ALA A 69 -18.23 19.20 1.72
C ALA A 69 -17.36 19.47 0.50
N TRP A 70 -17.85 20.23 -0.47
CA TRP A 70 -17.06 20.64 -1.62
C TRP A 70 -17.39 22.06 -2.03
N ARG A 71 -16.50 22.67 -2.83
CA ARG A 71 -16.70 23.98 -3.44
C ARG A 71 -16.22 23.98 -4.88
N PRO A 72 -16.95 24.62 -5.82
CA PRO A 72 -16.69 24.52 -7.26
C PRO A 72 -15.50 25.34 -7.77
N GLY A 73 -14.87 26.18 -6.95
CA GLY A 73 -13.89 27.16 -7.36
C GLY A 73 -14.51 28.38 -8.05
N SER A 74 -15.64 28.90 -7.56
CA SER A 74 -16.18 30.19 -8.05
C SER A 74 -15.32 31.38 -7.59
N ASP A 75 -15.47 32.54 -8.22
CA ASP A 75 -14.79 33.78 -7.80
C ASP A 75 -15.25 34.22 -6.40
N SER A 76 -16.57 34.28 -6.17
CA SER A 76 -17.18 34.62 -4.88
C SER A 76 -17.35 33.43 -3.93
N GLN A 77 -16.43 32.46 -3.99
CA GLN A 77 -16.55 31.21 -3.24
C GLN A 77 -16.50 31.41 -1.73
N LEU A 78 -17.51 30.87 -1.03
CA LEU A 78 -17.56 30.87 0.44
C LEU A 78 -16.59 29.83 1.05
N PRO A 79 -16.08 30.08 2.27
CA PRO A 79 -15.32 29.10 3.05
C PRO A 79 -16.03 27.75 3.16
N ILE A 80 -15.27 26.68 3.31
CA ILE A 80 -15.80 25.33 3.42
C ILE A 80 -16.13 24.99 4.88
N ASN A 81 -17.36 24.51 5.11
CA ASN A 81 -17.83 24.20 6.46
C ASN A 81 -17.00 23.04 7.05
N GLY A 82 -16.61 23.17 8.31
CA GLY A 82 -15.79 22.17 9.02
C GLY A 82 -14.27 22.38 8.91
N PHE A 83 -13.81 23.35 8.12
CA PHE A 83 -12.39 23.72 7.97
C PHE A 83 -12.19 25.22 8.21
N SER A 84 -12.50 25.67 9.42
CA SER A 84 -12.36 27.07 9.86
C SER A 84 -11.03 27.34 10.57
N ALA A 85 -10.02 26.50 10.33
CA ALA A 85 -8.72 26.63 10.96
C ALA A 85 -7.61 26.03 10.10
N ILE A 86 -6.44 26.65 10.17
CA ILE A 86 -5.18 26.12 9.66
C ILE A 86 -4.56 25.30 10.80
N GLU A 87 -4.24 24.03 10.54
CA GLU A 87 -3.60 23.16 11.52
C GLU A 87 -2.20 22.76 11.04
N ALA A 88 -1.16 23.11 11.79
CA ALA A 88 0.21 22.66 11.57
C ALA A 88 0.64 21.72 12.69
N THR A 89 0.89 20.44 12.37
CA THR A 89 1.20 19.41 13.37
C THR A 89 2.69 19.10 13.42
N THR A 90 3.27 19.17 14.62
CA THR A 90 4.66 18.79 14.90
C THR A 90 4.69 17.49 15.70
N ILE A 91 5.43 16.50 15.20
CA ILE A 91 5.63 15.21 15.88
C ILE A 91 6.66 15.38 17.00
N VAL A 92 6.31 14.89 18.19
CA VAL A 92 7.20 14.87 19.37
C VAL A 92 7.66 13.43 19.63
N ASN A 93 6.72 12.48 19.65
CA ASN A 93 6.90 11.04 19.84
C ASN A 93 7.93 10.69 20.93
N THR A 94 7.84 11.35 22.09
CA THR A 94 8.80 11.20 23.19
C THR A 94 8.08 10.86 24.48
N GLU A 95 8.63 9.91 25.25
CA GLU A 95 8.13 9.56 26.57
C GLU A 95 8.25 10.74 27.54
N VAL A 96 7.23 10.95 28.36
CA VAL A 96 7.21 11.96 29.42
C VAL A 96 7.32 11.21 30.75
N THR A 97 8.45 11.33 31.45
CA THR A 97 8.64 10.72 32.78
C THR A 97 8.33 11.73 33.89
N TYR A 98 8.22 11.26 35.14
CA TYR A 98 7.89 12.10 36.28
C TYR A 98 8.91 13.24 36.48
N ASP A 99 10.20 12.92 36.39
CA ASP A 99 11.29 13.89 36.60
C ASP A 99 11.67 14.70 35.34
N THR A 100 11.22 14.28 34.15
CA THR A 100 11.61 14.89 32.87
C THR A 100 10.39 15.43 32.12
N PRO A 101 9.91 16.64 32.43
CA PRO A 101 8.88 17.28 31.63
C PRO A 101 9.43 17.76 30.28
N LEU A 102 8.61 17.69 29.24
CA LEU A 102 9.00 18.08 27.89
C LEU A 102 8.46 19.46 27.54
N VAL A 103 9.31 20.35 27.01
CA VAL A 103 8.97 21.73 26.65
C VAL A 103 9.13 21.93 25.14
N ARG A 104 8.22 22.69 24.53
CA ARG A 104 8.32 23.20 23.14
C ARG A 104 7.95 24.68 23.10
N THR A 105 8.51 25.41 22.15
CA THR A 105 8.24 26.84 21.96
C THR A 105 7.39 27.05 20.73
N ILE A 106 6.33 27.84 20.86
CA ILE A 106 5.47 28.27 19.76
C ILE A 106 5.86 29.69 19.38
N THR A 107 6.32 29.87 18.14
CA THR A 107 6.81 31.16 17.62
C THR A 107 5.83 31.86 16.71
N ASP A 108 4.88 31.13 16.13
CA ASP A 108 3.87 31.68 15.23
C ASP A 108 2.95 32.66 15.98
N GLN A 109 2.80 33.84 15.38
CA GLN A 109 2.05 34.96 15.96
C GLN A 109 0.54 34.78 15.79
N ASP A 110 0.12 34.02 14.77
CA ASP A 110 -1.29 33.89 14.38
C ASP A 110 -1.99 32.72 15.09
N VAL A 111 -1.25 31.90 15.84
CA VAL A 111 -1.79 30.72 16.55
C VAL A 111 -2.78 31.14 17.62
N THR A 112 -4.01 30.69 17.45
CA THR A 112 -5.14 30.93 18.36
C THR A 112 -5.29 29.83 19.43
N ARG A 113 -4.99 28.57 19.08
CA ARG A 113 -5.16 27.40 19.95
C ARG A 113 -4.06 26.38 19.71
N VAL A 114 -3.79 25.53 20.71
CA VAL A 114 -2.85 24.42 20.58
C VAL A 114 -3.54 23.12 20.96
N ARG A 115 -3.45 22.10 20.11
CA ARG A 115 -3.92 20.74 20.40
C ARG A 115 -2.74 19.87 20.81
N PHE A 116 -2.84 19.20 21.93
CA PHE A 116 -1.86 18.22 22.41
C PHE A 116 -2.42 16.82 22.17
N ASN A 117 -1.62 15.95 21.55
CA ASN A 117 -1.90 14.53 21.49
C ASN A 117 -0.98 13.83 22.50
N VAL A 118 -1.54 13.52 23.67
CA VAL A 118 -0.83 12.88 24.79
C VAL A 118 -1.52 11.58 25.14
N GLY A 119 -0.78 10.67 25.77
CA GLY A 119 -1.33 9.34 26.02
C GLY A 119 -0.43 8.44 26.84
N VAL A 120 -0.67 7.14 26.68
CA VAL A 120 0.08 6.07 27.32
C VAL A 120 0.57 5.08 26.27
N THR A 121 1.74 4.49 26.49
CA THR A 121 2.25 3.38 25.66
C THR A 121 1.68 2.02 26.09
N GLY A 122 1.12 1.98 27.30
CA GLY A 122 0.38 0.87 27.90
C GLY A 122 -0.11 1.27 29.29
N LEU A 123 -1.24 0.70 29.73
CA LEU A 123 -1.82 1.00 31.04
C LEU A 123 -2.43 -0.27 31.64
N VAL A 124 -1.77 -0.86 32.64
CA VAL A 124 -2.28 -2.01 33.39
C VAL A 124 -1.54 -2.18 34.71
N GLU A 125 -2.25 -2.55 35.76
CA GLU A 125 -1.68 -2.96 37.04
C GLU A 125 -1.95 -4.45 37.29
N ARG A 126 -0.97 -5.16 37.87
CA ARG A 126 -1.03 -6.57 38.22
C ARG A 126 -0.75 -6.76 39.71
N ASP A 127 -1.45 -7.69 40.35
CA ASP A 127 -1.10 -8.12 41.70
C ASP A 127 -0.06 -9.25 41.70
N THR A 128 0.46 -9.62 42.87
CA THR A 128 1.44 -10.72 43.05
C THR A 128 0.89 -12.11 42.71
N LYS A 129 -0.41 -12.22 42.39
CA LYS A 129 -1.09 -13.43 41.93
C LYS A 129 -1.41 -13.39 40.44
N GLY A 130 -1.00 -12.33 39.72
CA GLY A 130 -1.19 -12.15 38.28
C GLY A 130 -2.55 -11.58 37.86
N ASN A 131 -3.44 -11.20 38.78
CA ASN A 131 -4.71 -10.59 38.42
C ASN A 131 -4.48 -9.18 37.89
N GLN A 132 -5.13 -8.83 36.78
CA GLN A 132 -5.07 -7.50 36.18
C GLN A 132 -6.15 -6.59 36.77
N ASN A 133 -5.80 -5.32 36.98
CA ASN A 133 -6.69 -4.25 37.39
C ASN A 133 -6.54 -3.04 36.46
N ASN A 134 -7.62 -2.26 36.34
CA ASN A 134 -7.53 -0.92 35.74
C ASN A 134 -6.61 -0.04 36.60
N THR A 135 -5.83 0.80 35.96
CA THR A 135 -5.00 1.80 36.65
C THR A 135 -5.18 3.16 35.99
N SER A 136 -4.53 4.18 36.52
CA SER A 136 -4.68 5.56 36.05
C SER A 136 -3.35 6.30 36.04
N VAL A 137 -3.18 7.16 35.04
CA VAL A 137 -2.05 8.09 34.98
C VAL A 137 -2.56 9.51 34.75
N THR A 138 -1.91 10.47 35.40
CA THR A 138 -2.24 11.89 35.31
C THR A 138 -1.06 12.68 34.74
N MET A 139 -1.35 13.48 33.72
CA MET A 139 -0.44 14.47 33.12
C MET A 139 -1.08 15.85 33.19
N VAL A 140 -0.27 16.90 33.16
CA VAL A 140 -0.72 18.28 33.01
C VAL A 140 -0.15 18.90 31.74
N LEU A 141 -0.98 19.67 31.07
CA LEU A 141 -0.64 20.51 29.93
C LEU A 141 -0.48 21.93 30.45
N GLU A 142 0.69 22.50 30.24
CA GLU A 142 1.07 23.79 30.80
C GLU A 142 1.53 24.75 29.71
N SER A 143 1.32 26.04 29.92
CA SER A 143 1.85 27.12 29.08
C SER A 143 2.66 28.12 29.93
N ARG A 144 3.55 28.89 29.29
CA ARG A 144 4.17 30.08 29.92
C ARG A 144 4.50 31.13 28.86
N THR A 145 4.48 32.40 29.26
CA THR A 145 4.91 33.54 28.42
C THR A 145 6.17 34.19 28.98
N GLY A 146 7.25 34.24 28.21
CA GLY A 146 8.53 34.82 28.66
C GLY A 146 9.07 34.16 29.93
N ALA A 147 9.43 34.97 30.93
CA ALA A 147 9.98 34.50 32.21
C ALA A 147 8.90 34.26 33.30
N SER A 148 7.62 34.20 32.92
CA SER A 148 6.54 33.88 33.86
C SER A 148 6.60 32.42 34.33
N GLY A 149 5.96 32.14 35.47
CA GLY A 149 5.79 30.77 35.96
C GLY A 149 4.89 29.94 35.03
N TRP A 150 5.02 28.63 35.10
CA TRP A 150 4.15 27.71 34.34
C TRP A 150 2.71 27.77 34.84
N VAL A 151 1.77 27.90 33.91
CA VAL A 151 0.33 27.87 34.15
C VAL A 151 -0.21 26.52 33.72
N ILE A 152 -0.97 25.83 34.58
CA ILE A 152 -1.67 24.59 34.23
C ILE A 152 -2.93 24.96 33.45
N GLU A 153 -2.92 24.68 32.15
CA GLU A 153 -4.06 24.91 31.26
C GLU A 153 -5.06 23.76 31.34
N LYS A 154 -4.55 22.53 31.51
CA LYS A 154 -5.40 21.34 31.58
C LYS A 154 -4.75 20.21 32.35
N THR A 155 -5.57 19.45 33.08
CA THR A 155 -5.18 18.18 33.70
C THR A 155 -5.82 17.03 32.93
N VAL A 156 -5.01 16.06 32.54
CA VAL A 156 -5.39 14.88 31.75
C VAL A 156 -5.22 13.67 32.64
N THR A 157 -6.29 12.91 32.87
CA THR A 157 -6.23 11.64 33.63
C THR A 157 -6.80 10.53 32.78
N ILE A 158 -5.95 9.59 32.39
CA ILE A 158 -6.32 8.41 31.60
C ILE A 158 -6.50 7.26 32.58
N THR A 159 -7.67 6.64 32.59
CA THR A 159 -8.02 5.53 33.51
C THR A 159 -8.59 4.37 32.74
N GLY A 160 -8.04 3.17 32.94
CA GLY A 160 -8.52 1.97 32.28
C GLY A 160 -7.43 0.93 32.14
N LYS A 161 -7.63 0.01 31.19
CA LYS A 161 -6.66 -0.99 30.78
C LYS A 161 -6.50 -0.95 29.26
N ILE A 162 -5.26 -0.81 28.79
CA ILE A 162 -4.88 -0.92 27.38
C ILE A 162 -3.50 -1.60 27.29
N SER A 163 -3.38 -2.55 26.37
CA SER A 163 -2.11 -3.31 26.20
C SER A 163 -1.15 -2.65 25.21
N GLY A 164 -1.60 -1.63 24.47
CA GLY A 164 -0.82 -0.86 23.50
C GLY A 164 -0.99 0.65 23.67
N GLU A 165 -0.53 1.41 22.68
CA GLU A 165 -0.60 2.88 22.74
C GLU A 165 -2.04 3.38 22.70
N TYR A 166 -2.36 4.33 23.59
CA TYR A 166 -3.64 5.04 23.63
C TYR A 166 -3.39 6.54 23.72
N LEU A 167 -3.97 7.32 22.80
CA LEU A 167 -3.80 8.76 22.69
C LEU A 167 -5.13 9.51 22.83
N GLU A 168 -5.11 10.61 23.59
CA GLU A 168 -6.19 11.60 23.69
C GLU A 168 -5.74 12.96 23.14
N ALA A 169 -6.63 13.60 22.38
CA ALA A 169 -6.44 14.94 21.86
C ALA A 169 -7.04 15.98 22.81
N HIS A 170 -6.24 16.94 23.27
CA HIS A 170 -6.67 18.00 24.16
C HIS A 170 -6.33 19.38 23.62
N LEU A 171 -7.35 20.22 23.52
CA LEU A 171 -7.21 21.61 23.10
C LEU A 171 -7.00 22.54 24.30
N ILE A 172 -6.11 23.50 24.15
CA ILE A 172 -5.94 24.68 25.01
C ILE A 172 -5.94 25.95 24.15
N ASP A 173 -6.32 27.08 24.74
CA ASP A 173 -6.19 28.38 24.08
C ASP A 173 -4.73 28.85 24.13
N ALA A 174 -4.28 29.48 23.05
CA ALA A 174 -2.92 29.98 22.99
C ALA A 174 -2.83 31.34 23.73
N PRO A 175 -1.81 31.58 24.58
CA PRO A 175 -1.66 32.85 25.30
C PRO A 175 -1.63 34.07 24.37
N ASP A 176 -2.19 35.20 24.80
CA ASP A 176 -2.22 36.44 24.00
C ASP A 176 -0.82 36.97 23.63
N ILE A 177 0.17 36.71 24.49
CA ILE A 177 1.56 37.16 24.29
C ILE A 177 2.36 36.05 23.62
N LYS A 178 2.91 36.35 22.43
CA LYS A 178 3.77 35.46 21.63
C LYS A 178 5.23 35.97 21.63
N PRO A 179 6.25 35.09 21.54
CA PRO A 179 6.15 33.62 21.59
C PRO A 179 5.84 33.13 23.01
N PHE A 180 5.35 31.89 23.10
CA PHE A 180 5.07 31.24 24.38
C PHE A 180 5.59 29.80 24.35
N ASP A 181 5.86 29.25 25.53
CA ASP A 181 6.25 27.85 25.65
C ASP A 181 5.08 27.01 26.12
N ILE A 182 5.06 25.76 25.64
CA ILE A 182 4.15 24.71 26.06
C ILE A 182 4.92 23.57 26.69
N ARG A 183 4.29 22.89 27.66
CA ARG A 183 4.91 21.78 28.37
C ARG A 183 3.91 20.68 28.69
N VAL A 184 4.36 19.44 28.56
CA VAL A 184 3.67 18.27 29.12
C VAL A 184 4.49 17.77 30.29
N ARG A 185 3.83 17.62 31.44
CA ARG A 185 4.47 17.14 32.67
C ARG A 185 3.63 16.05 33.31
N ARG A 186 4.27 14.95 33.65
CA ARG A 186 3.63 13.84 34.35
C ARG A 186 3.49 14.17 35.85
N ILE A 187 2.38 13.75 36.46
CA ILE A 187 2.09 13.91 37.90
C ILE A 187 2.16 12.56 38.62
N THR A 188 1.71 11.48 37.98
CA THR A 188 1.77 10.14 38.56
C THR A 188 3.21 9.62 38.53
N PRO A 189 3.73 8.97 39.58
CA PRO A 189 5.07 8.39 39.58
C PRO A 189 5.29 7.39 38.43
N ASP A 190 6.55 7.29 37.98
CA ASP A 190 6.98 6.25 37.04
C ASP A 190 6.90 4.87 37.69
N SER A 191 6.71 3.83 36.88
CA SER A 191 6.71 2.46 37.40
C SER A 191 8.08 2.06 37.93
N SER A 192 8.10 1.41 39.10
CA SER A 192 9.29 0.83 39.73
C SER A 192 9.24 -0.70 39.79
N SER A 193 8.23 -1.33 39.16
CA SER A 193 7.99 -2.77 39.19
C SER A 193 7.36 -3.24 37.89
N ASP A 194 7.70 -4.46 37.47
CA ASP A 194 7.09 -5.14 36.31
C ASP A 194 5.58 -5.41 36.48
N LEU A 195 5.05 -5.21 37.70
CA LEU A 195 3.64 -5.34 38.02
C LEU A 195 2.81 -4.12 37.58
N LEU A 196 3.42 -2.98 37.27
CA LEU A 196 2.72 -1.77 36.81
C LEU A 196 3.28 -1.31 35.47
N SER A 197 2.41 -1.20 34.48
CA SER A 197 2.70 -0.54 33.20
C SER A 197 1.88 0.75 33.13
N ASN A 198 2.57 1.88 33.07
CA ASN A 198 1.95 3.22 33.04
C ASN A 198 2.79 4.25 32.28
N GLY A 199 3.55 3.80 31.27
CA GLY A 199 4.40 4.68 30.45
C GLY A 199 3.55 5.72 29.73
N THR A 200 3.99 6.99 29.75
CA THR A 200 3.26 8.14 29.21
C THR A 200 3.99 8.77 28.03
N ILE A 201 3.27 9.17 27.00
CA ILE A 201 3.86 9.72 25.79
C ILE A 201 3.25 11.08 25.42
N TRP A 202 4.09 11.99 24.94
CA TRP A 202 3.64 13.12 24.14
C TRP A 202 3.91 12.81 22.67
N ASN A 203 2.85 12.48 21.93
CA ASN A 203 2.94 12.02 20.55
C ASN A 203 3.14 13.20 19.58
N SER A 204 2.28 14.23 19.66
CA SER A 204 2.39 15.41 18.81
C SER A 204 1.68 16.63 19.43
N TYR A 205 1.92 17.80 18.85
CA TYR A 205 1.06 18.96 19.05
C TYR A 205 0.71 19.62 17.73
N SER A 206 -0.45 20.25 17.65
CA SER A 206 -0.91 21.00 16.49
C SER A 206 -1.12 22.46 16.86
N GLU A 207 -0.45 23.34 16.14
CA GLU A 207 -0.68 24.78 16.13
C GLU A 207 -1.92 25.05 15.29
N ILE A 208 -2.93 25.70 15.88
CA ILE A 208 -4.23 25.95 15.25
C ILE A 208 -4.48 27.45 15.16
N THR A 209 -4.56 27.94 13.94
CA THR A 209 -4.94 29.32 13.61
C THR A 209 -6.36 29.31 13.10
N ASP A 210 -7.29 29.86 13.88
CA ASP A 210 -8.69 29.97 13.47
C ASP A 210 -8.81 31.04 12.37
N ASP A 211 -9.07 30.58 11.14
CA ASP A 211 -9.31 31.44 9.99
C ASP A 211 -10.30 30.77 9.03
N ASN A 212 -11.20 31.57 8.47
CA ASN A 212 -12.20 31.11 7.51
C ASN A 212 -11.68 31.31 6.09
N LEU A 213 -10.82 30.39 5.66
CA LEU A 213 -10.19 30.48 4.35
C LEU A 213 -11.19 30.22 3.22
N SER A 214 -11.26 31.16 2.28
CA SER A 214 -11.85 30.97 0.96
C SER A 214 -10.76 30.77 -0.07
N TYR A 215 -10.99 29.86 -1.03
CA TYR A 215 -10.07 29.60 -2.14
C TYR A 215 -10.74 29.94 -3.48
N PRO A 216 -10.86 31.23 -3.85
CA PRO A 216 -11.42 31.64 -5.14
C PRO A 216 -10.71 30.94 -6.31
N PHE A 217 -11.48 30.52 -7.32
CA PHE A 217 -10.96 29.83 -8.52
C PHE A 217 -10.28 28.48 -8.26
N SER A 218 -10.38 27.92 -7.06
CA SER A 218 -9.88 26.58 -6.75
C SER A 218 -11.04 25.70 -6.31
N ALA A 219 -11.27 24.63 -7.07
CA ALA A 219 -12.23 23.61 -6.69
C ALA A 219 -11.61 22.74 -5.60
N ILE A 220 -12.33 22.56 -4.49
CA ILE A 220 -11.83 21.86 -3.29
C ILE A 220 -12.89 20.90 -2.77
N ALA A 221 -12.45 19.80 -2.15
CA ALA A 221 -13.30 18.87 -1.43
C ALA A 221 -12.71 18.60 -0.04
N GLY A 222 -13.52 18.76 1.00
CA GLY A 222 -13.15 18.49 2.37
C GLY A 222 -13.90 17.28 2.90
N ALA A 223 -13.20 16.37 3.57
CA ALA A 223 -13.78 15.20 4.21
C ALA A 223 -13.42 15.15 5.71
N VAL A 224 -14.41 14.81 6.53
CA VAL A 224 -14.26 14.48 7.96
C VAL A 224 -14.65 13.02 8.12
N ILE A 225 -13.72 12.21 8.63
CA ILE A 225 -13.82 10.74 8.66
C ILE A 225 -13.59 10.27 10.10
N ASP A 226 -14.49 9.45 10.62
CA ASP A 226 -14.33 8.80 11.92
C ASP A 226 -13.15 7.83 11.94
N ARG A 227 -12.36 7.80 13.02
CA ARG A 227 -11.21 6.88 13.20
C ARG A 227 -11.62 5.42 13.05
N ASP A 228 -12.85 5.07 13.42
CA ASP A 228 -13.37 3.70 13.27
C ASP A 228 -13.42 3.23 11.80
N GLN A 229 -13.37 4.14 10.82
CA GLN A 229 -13.39 3.78 9.40
C GLN A 229 -11.99 3.47 8.83
N TYR A 230 -10.90 3.70 9.56
CA TYR A 230 -9.56 3.57 9.01
C TYR A 230 -8.48 3.26 10.06
N THR A 231 -7.62 2.29 9.76
CA THR A 231 -6.38 2.03 10.53
C THR A 231 -5.23 2.92 10.06
N ASP A 232 -5.15 3.13 8.73
CA ASP A 232 -4.20 4.01 8.03
C ASP A 232 -4.91 5.13 7.27
N THR A 233 -4.21 6.16 6.81
CA THR A 233 -4.81 7.28 6.06
C THR A 233 -5.64 6.80 4.86
N PRO A 234 -6.98 6.98 4.85
CA PRO A 234 -7.86 6.38 3.85
C PRO A 234 -7.75 7.10 2.50
N SER A 235 -7.67 6.39 1.39
CA SER A 235 -7.65 7.01 0.05
C SER A 235 -8.99 7.66 -0.30
N ARG A 236 -8.96 8.79 -1.00
CA ARG A 236 -10.17 9.54 -1.42
C ARG A 236 -10.17 9.70 -2.94
N THR A 237 -11.29 9.40 -3.58
CA THR A 237 -11.48 9.58 -5.02
C THR A 237 -12.81 10.26 -5.29
N TYR A 238 -12.85 11.08 -6.34
CA TYR A 238 -13.94 12.01 -6.62
C TYR A 238 -14.44 11.83 -8.06
N HIS A 239 -15.72 11.50 -8.23
CA HIS A 239 -16.37 11.40 -9.55
C HIS A 239 -17.06 12.71 -9.89
N LEU A 240 -16.37 13.56 -10.65
CA LEU A 240 -16.77 14.95 -10.90
C LEU A 240 -16.86 15.28 -12.39
N ARG A 241 -17.77 16.19 -12.73
CA ARG A 241 -17.76 16.98 -13.96
C ARG A 241 -16.83 18.18 -13.77
N GLY A 242 -15.83 18.29 -14.65
CA GLY A 242 -14.76 19.28 -14.59
C GLY A 242 -15.17 20.72 -14.96
N LEU A 243 -14.28 21.43 -15.65
CA LEU A 243 -14.36 22.87 -15.91
C LEU A 243 -15.67 23.32 -16.58
N ILE A 244 -16.14 24.50 -16.16
CA ILE A 244 -17.16 25.29 -16.85
C ILE A 244 -16.43 26.26 -17.79
N VAL A 245 -16.68 26.14 -19.09
CA VAL A 245 -15.98 26.89 -20.14
C VAL A 245 -16.95 27.72 -20.97
N ASP A 246 -16.41 28.61 -21.81
CA ASP A 246 -17.23 29.30 -22.80
C ASP A 246 -17.58 28.36 -23.97
N VAL A 247 -18.87 28.12 -24.14
CA VAL A 247 -19.43 27.36 -25.25
C VAL A 247 -20.41 28.24 -26.05
N PRO A 248 -20.71 27.94 -27.33
CA PRO A 248 -21.70 28.68 -28.11
C PRO A 248 -23.03 28.79 -27.37
N ASP A 249 -23.65 29.96 -27.42
CA ASP A 249 -24.95 30.21 -26.80
C ASP A 249 -26.05 29.29 -27.34
N ASN A 250 -25.96 28.90 -28.61
CA ASN A 250 -26.85 28.00 -29.30
C ASN A 250 -26.54 26.49 -29.14
N TYR A 251 -25.51 26.12 -28.38
CA TYR A 251 -25.10 24.73 -28.16
C TYR A 251 -25.56 24.23 -26.78
N ASP A 252 -26.23 23.08 -26.72
CA ASP A 252 -26.49 22.35 -25.48
C ASP A 252 -25.42 21.26 -25.31
N PRO A 253 -24.49 21.41 -24.34
CA PRO A 253 -23.40 20.46 -24.17
C PRO A 253 -23.78 19.13 -23.51
N ILE A 254 -24.95 19.05 -22.88
CA ILE A 254 -25.44 17.80 -22.28
C ILE A 254 -26.16 16.98 -23.34
N ALA A 255 -27.10 17.61 -24.06
CA ALA A 255 -27.84 16.97 -25.13
C ALA A 255 -27.05 16.86 -26.45
N ARG A 256 -25.94 17.60 -26.58
CA ARG A 256 -25.10 17.73 -27.77
C ARG A 256 -25.86 18.20 -29.01
N THR A 257 -26.71 19.21 -28.82
CA THR A 257 -27.55 19.76 -29.89
C THR A 257 -27.25 21.22 -30.16
N TYR A 258 -27.50 21.67 -31.38
CA TYR A 258 -27.24 23.03 -31.85
C TYR A 258 -28.54 23.64 -32.40
N SER A 259 -28.97 24.78 -31.86
CA SER A 259 -30.25 25.40 -32.20
C SER A 259 -30.06 26.66 -33.07
N GLY A 260 -30.42 26.59 -34.35
CA GLY A 260 -30.31 27.75 -35.26
C GLY A 260 -28.88 28.10 -35.66
N LEU A 261 -28.72 29.21 -36.40
CA LEU A 261 -27.40 29.71 -36.81
C LEU A 261 -26.69 30.36 -35.62
N TRP A 262 -25.44 29.97 -35.37
CA TRP A 262 -24.63 30.63 -34.35
C TRP A 262 -24.17 32.01 -34.83
N THR A 263 -24.34 33.03 -33.99
CA THR A 263 -24.00 34.43 -34.30
C THR A 263 -22.72 34.92 -33.62
N GLY A 264 -21.93 34.02 -33.03
CA GLY A 264 -20.67 34.35 -32.34
C GLY A 264 -20.79 34.53 -30.82
N GLY A 265 -21.98 34.35 -30.23
CA GLY A 265 -22.21 34.51 -28.78
C GLY A 265 -21.80 33.29 -27.97
N PHE A 266 -21.40 33.51 -26.71
CA PHE A 266 -20.95 32.45 -25.80
C PHE A 266 -21.75 32.47 -24.49
N LYS A 267 -21.88 31.29 -23.86
CA LYS A 267 -22.39 31.08 -22.51
C LYS A 267 -21.45 30.17 -21.72
N LYS A 268 -21.49 30.27 -20.38
CA LYS A 268 -20.75 29.38 -19.48
C LYS A 268 -21.50 28.07 -19.30
N ALA A 269 -20.86 26.94 -19.63
CA ALA A 269 -21.41 25.61 -19.37
C ALA A 269 -20.30 24.56 -19.23
N TRP A 270 -20.60 23.46 -18.57
CA TRP A 270 -19.73 22.28 -18.59
C TRP A 270 -19.85 21.54 -19.91
N THR A 271 -18.72 21.07 -20.43
CA THR A 271 -18.68 20.19 -21.61
C THR A 271 -17.45 19.30 -21.56
N ASN A 272 -17.55 18.13 -22.19
CA ASN A 272 -16.41 17.28 -22.51
C ASN A 272 -16.16 17.21 -24.03
N ASN A 273 -16.71 18.17 -24.80
CA ASN A 273 -16.39 18.34 -26.21
C ASN A 273 -14.97 18.96 -26.34
N PRO A 274 -14.03 18.27 -27.02
CA PRO A 274 -12.63 18.68 -27.05
C PRO A 274 -12.40 20.03 -27.72
N ALA A 275 -13.28 20.51 -28.61
CA ALA A 275 -13.12 21.79 -29.29
C ALA A 275 -13.16 22.98 -28.30
N TRP A 276 -14.11 22.94 -27.37
CA TRP A 276 -14.29 24.02 -26.39
C TRP A 276 -13.29 23.93 -25.24
N LEU A 277 -12.86 22.71 -24.88
CA LEU A 277 -11.76 22.50 -23.94
C LEU A 277 -10.41 22.98 -24.52
N PHE A 278 -10.18 22.76 -25.82
CA PHE A 278 -9.02 23.31 -26.54
C PHE A 278 -9.04 24.84 -26.49
N ARG A 279 -10.20 25.46 -26.78
CA ARG A 279 -10.38 26.92 -26.69
C ARG A 279 -10.05 27.45 -25.31
N GLU A 280 -10.57 26.81 -24.26
CA GLU A 280 -10.34 27.22 -22.87
C GLU A 280 -8.85 27.19 -22.53
N LEU A 281 -8.14 26.09 -22.83
CA LEU A 281 -6.70 25.99 -22.55
C LEU A 281 -5.86 27.01 -23.33
N ALA A 282 -6.33 27.45 -24.50
CA ALA A 282 -5.64 28.48 -25.27
C ALA A 282 -5.94 29.91 -24.76
N ARG A 283 -7.20 30.24 -24.42
CA ARG A 283 -7.62 31.60 -23.99
C ARG A 283 -7.51 31.87 -22.48
N ASN A 284 -7.43 30.85 -21.64
CA ASN A 284 -7.42 31.05 -20.19
C ASN A 284 -6.14 31.73 -19.70
N THR A 285 -6.29 32.81 -18.93
CA THR A 285 -5.17 33.63 -18.44
C THR A 285 -4.57 33.14 -17.12
N ARG A 286 -5.17 32.15 -16.45
CA ARG A 286 -4.71 31.60 -15.17
C ARG A 286 -3.83 30.37 -15.34
N PHE A 287 -4.25 29.45 -16.21
CA PHE A 287 -3.57 28.16 -16.44
C PHE A 287 -3.31 27.85 -17.93
N GLY A 288 -3.90 28.60 -18.85
CA GLY A 288 -3.77 28.41 -20.28
C GLY A 288 -2.58 29.12 -20.92
N LEU A 289 -2.49 29.03 -22.25
CA LEU A 289 -1.42 29.65 -23.05
C LEU A 289 -1.46 31.19 -22.98
N ALA A 290 -2.66 31.78 -22.86
CA ALA A 290 -2.85 33.22 -22.69
C ALA A 290 -2.25 33.77 -21.39
N LYS A 291 -1.97 32.95 -20.36
CA LYS A 291 -1.23 33.39 -19.16
C LYS A 291 0.10 34.04 -19.51
N ARG A 292 0.81 33.51 -20.52
CA ARG A 292 2.11 34.03 -20.98
C ARG A 292 1.98 34.97 -22.17
N ALA A 293 1.06 34.70 -23.09
CA ALA A 293 0.87 35.50 -24.29
C ALA A 293 0.04 36.79 -24.05
N GLY A 294 -0.66 36.88 -22.93
CA GLY A 294 -1.62 37.96 -22.61
C GLY A 294 -2.95 37.79 -23.36
N TYR A 295 -2.89 37.62 -24.68
CA TYR A 295 -4.04 37.39 -25.55
C TYR A 295 -3.67 36.41 -26.66
N ILE A 296 -4.60 35.53 -27.01
CA ILE A 296 -4.49 34.62 -28.15
C ILE A 296 -5.78 34.69 -28.94
N ASP A 297 -5.67 35.07 -30.21
CA ASP A 297 -6.80 35.00 -31.11
C ASP A 297 -6.99 33.56 -31.58
N ILE A 298 -8.24 33.10 -31.58
CA ILE A 298 -8.60 31.72 -31.95
C ILE A 298 -9.68 31.76 -33.03
N ASP A 299 -9.56 30.88 -34.00
CA ASP A 299 -10.61 30.64 -35.01
C ASP A 299 -11.81 29.91 -34.40
N ASP A 300 -12.69 30.67 -33.73
CA ASP A 300 -13.89 30.12 -33.11
C ASP A 300 -14.86 29.50 -34.15
N GLY A 301 -14.79 29.91 -35.41
CA GLY A 301 -15.59 29.33 -36.51
C GLY A 301 -15.12 27.92 -36.88
N ALA A 302 -13.80 27.71 -37.00
CA ALA A 302 -13.23 26.38 -37.20
C ALA A 302 -13.53 25.44 -36.02
N LEU A 303 -13.42 25.96 -34.78
CA LEU A 303 -13.78 25.20 -33.58
C LEU A 303 -15.27 24.87 -33.51
N TYR A 304 -16.15 25.74 -33.99
CA TYR A 304 -17.58 25.44 -34.06
C TYR A 304 -17.86 24.25 -34.98
N VAL A 305 -17.28 24.22 -36.18
CA VAL A 305 -17.39 23.06 -37.10
C VAL A 305 -16.78 21.81 -36.50
N LEU A 306 -15.61 21.92 -35.85
CA LEU A 306 -14.99 20.80 -35.14
C LEU A 306 -15.88 20.27 -34.01
N SER A 307 -16.55 21.15 -33.26
CA SER A 307 -17.41 20.75 -32.15
C SER A 307 -18.57 19.87 -32.66
N GLN A 308 -19.19 20.24 -33.77
CA GLN A 308 -20.25 19.46 -34.42
C GLN A 308 -19.73 18.11 -34.93
N TYR A 309 -18.51 18.08 -35.46
CA TYR A 309 -17.85 16.83 -35.84
C TYR A 309 -17.61 15.92 -34.64
N CYS A 310 -17.20 16.45 -33.49
CA CYS A 310 -16.97 15.66 -32.28
C CYS A 310 -18.27 15.11 -31.68
N ASP A 311 -19.37 15.86 -31.80
CA ASP A 311 -20.68 15.49 -31.25
C ASP A 311 -21.52 14.57 -32.15
N GLN A 312 -21.10 14.35 -33.39
CA GLN A 312 -21.80 13.43 -34.28
C GLN A 312 -21.87 12.03 -33.65
N LEU A 313 -23.08 11.47 -33.59
CA LEU A 313 -23.31 10.12 -33.09
C LEU A 313 -22.78 9.07 -34.06
N VAL A 314 -22.02 8.12 -33.53
CA VAL A 314 -21.39 7.01 -34.25
C VAL A 314 -21.56 5.72 -33.44
N ASN A 315 -21.34 4.55 -34.06
CA ASN A 315 -21.52 3.27 -33.39
C ASN A 315 -20.55 3.12 -32.20
N ASP A 316 -21.08 2.78 -31.03
CA ASP A 316 -20.30 2.53 -29.81
C ASP A 316 -19.65 1.13 -29.79
N GLY A 317 -19.99 0.29 -30.78
CA GLY A 317 -19.55 -1.10 -30.91
C GLY A 317 -20.37 -2.11 -30.11
N TYR A 318 -21.25 -1.69 -29.21
CA TYR A 318 -22.17 -2.53 -28.44
C TYR A 318 -23.61 -2.54 -28.99
N GLY A 319 -23.84 -1.88 -30.12
CA GLY A 319 -25.15 -1.75 -30.78
C GLY A 319 -25.89 -0.45 -30.44
N GLY A 320 -25.28 0.44 -29.67
CA GLY A 320 -25.75 1.78 -29.39
C GLY A 320 -24.98 2.85 -30.19
N GLN A 321 -25.18 4.10 -29.77
CA GLN A 321 -24.47 5.24 -30.35
C GLN A 321 -23.81 6.08 -29.26
N GLU A 322 -22.64 6.62 -29.58
CA GLU A 322 -21.90 7.55 -28.74
C GLU A 322 -21.41 8.75 -29.57
N PRO A 323 -21.08 9.89 -28.92
CA PRO A 323 -20.40 11.00 -29.60
C PRO A 323 -19.07 10.53 -30.17
N ARG A 324 -18.73 11.00 -31.37
CA ARG A 324 -17.50 10.59 -32.07
C ARG A 324 -16.24 10.78 -31.22
N MET A 325 -16.11 11.94 -30.58
CA MET A 325 -14.96 12.29 -29.75
C MET A 325 -15.41 12.97 -28.45
N THR A 326 -14.91 12.46 -27.33
CA THR A 326 -15.01 13.09 -26.01
C THR A 326 -13.63 13.19 -25.36
N LEU A 327 -13.44 14.21 -24.53
CA LEU A 327 -12.21 14.45 -23.78
C LEU A 327 -12.53 14.56 -22.28
N ASN A 328 -12.09 13.56 -21.52
CA ASN A 328 -12.15 13.53 -20.06
C ASN A 328 -10.73 13.33 -19.53
N ALA A 329 -9.98 14.42 -19.38
CA ALA A 329 -8.61 14.40 -18.87
C ALA A 329 -8.49 15.15 -17.55
N TYR A 330 -7.61 14.64 -16.68
CA TYR A 330 -7.12 15.33 -15.50
C TYR A 330 -5.60 15.49 -15.64
N ILE A 331 -5.10 16.72 -15.49
CA ILE A 331 -3.69 17.06 -15.74
C ILE A 331 -3.04 17.37 -14.40
N THR A 332 -2.18 16.48 -13.93
CA THR A 332 -1.51 16.59 -12.61
C THR A 332 -0.06 17.03 -12.71
N GLU A 333 0.57 16.82 -13.87
CA GLU A 333 1.97 17.13 -14.11
C GLU A 333 2.13 18.46 -14.85
N GLN A 334 3.23 19.16 -14.54
CA GLN A 334 3.57 20.38 -15.25
C GLN A 334 4.09 20.05 -16.65
N VAL A 335 3.30 20.40 -17.67
CA VAL A 335 3.65 20.20 -19.09
C VAL A 335 3.45 21.51 -19.85
N SER A 336 4.15 21.69 -20.97
CA SER A 336 3.93 22.82 -21.88
C SER A 336 2.46 22.85 -22.34
N ALA A 337 1.81 24.02 -22.23
CA ALA A 337 0.45 24.21 -22.71
C ALA A 337 0.32 23.92 -24.21
N ARG A 338 1.39 24.17 -25.00
CA ARG A 338 1.41 23.85 -26.42
C ARG A 338 1.35 22.35 -26.67
N ASP A 339 2.07 21.55 -25.87
CA ASP A 339 2.11 20.09 -26.00
C ASP A 339 0.75 19.49 -25.63
N ILE A 340 0.07 20.05 -24.62
CA ILE A 340 -1.30 19.65 -24.26
C ILE A 340 -2.27 19.97 -25.40
N LEU A 341 -2.16 21.15 -26.02
CA LEU A 341 -2.98 21.51 -27.18
C LEU A 341 -2.72 20.56 -28.37
N ASP A 342 -1.47 20.14 -28.59
CA ASP A 342 -1.13 19.12 -29.60
C ASP A 342 -1.69 17.74 -29.26
N LYS A 343 -1.64 17.33 -27.98
CA LYS A 343 -2.26 16.08 -27.52
C LYS A 343 -3.78 16.10 -27.77
N ILE A 344 -4.46 17.19 -27.42
CA ILE A 344 -5.90 17.34 -27.67
C ILE A 344 -6.18 17.36 -29.18
N ALA A 345 -5.39 18.08 -29.98
CA ALA A 345 -5.54 18.10 -31.43
C ALA A 345 -5.37 16.72 -32.07
N SER A 346 -4.37 15.95 -31.62
CA SER A 346 -4.13 14.60 -32.10
C SER A 346 -5.31 13.66 -31.82
N MET A 347 -6.03 13.85 -30.71
CA MET A 347 -7.19 13.04 -30.35
C MET A 347 -8.33 13.20 -31.36
N PHE A 348 -8.67 14.44 -31.74
CA PHE A 348 -9.69 14.67 -32.76
C PHE A 348 -9.13 14.57 -34.18
N ARG A 349 -7.93 13.99 -34.36
CA ARG A 349 -7.27 13.78 -35.67
C ARG A 349 -6.99 15.10 -36.40
N GLY A 350 -6.58 16.11 -35.65
CA GLY A 350 -6.29 17.42 -36.17
C GLY A 350 -4.89 17.92 -35.86
N ILE A 351 -4.58 19.10 -36.40
CA ILE A 351 -3.34 19.83 -36.19
C ILE A 351 -3.70 21.23 -35.70
N ALA A 352 -3.09 21.66 -34.61
CA ALA A 352 -3.15 23.05 -34.17
C ALA A 352 -2.16 23.89 -34.99
N LEU A 353 -2.67 24.86 -35.73
CA LEU A 353 -1.91 25.70 -36.65
C LEU A 353 -1.87 27.14 -36.15
N TRP A 354 -0.69 27.75 -36.17
CA TRP A 354 -0.50 29.18 -35.94
C TRP A 354 -0.15 29.84 -37.27
N ASP A 355 -1.03 30.70 -37.77
CA ASP A 355 -0.84 31.39 -39.07
C ASP A 355 -0.03 32.70 -38.97
N GLY A 356 0.45 33.04 -37.77
CA GLY A 356 1.14 34.30 -37.49
C GLY A 356 0.26 35.32 -36.77
N MET A 357 -1.06 35.19 -36.83
CA MET A 357 -2.03 36.09 -36.20
C MET A 357 -3.05 35.36 -35.32
N ARG A 358 -3.49 34.18 -35.74
CA ARG A 358 -4.59 33.42 -35.14
C ARG A 358 -4.20 31.95 -34.98
N LEU A 359 -4.64 31.37 -33.87
CA LEU A 359 -4.58 29.93 -33.63
C LEU A 359 -5.82 29.28 -34.24
N SER A 360 -5.63 28.40 -35.21
CA SER A 360 -6.71 27.62 -35.82
C SER A 360 -6.46 26.13 -35.64
N VAL A 361 -7.48 25.32 -35.90
CA VAL A 361 -7.39 23.87 -35.91
C VAL A 361 -7.77 23.37 -37.28
N MET A 362 -6.98 22.41 -37.78
CA MET A 362 -7.33 21.68 -38.97
C MET A 362 -7.70 20.26 -38.62
N LEU A 363 -8.79 19.77 -39.20
CA LEU A 363 -9.32 18.44 -38.99
C LEU A 363 -9.01 17.52 -40.18
N ASP A 364 -8.49 16.32 -39.93
CA ASP A 364 -8.44 15.25 -40.93
C ASP A 364 -9.83 14.59 -41.06
N ALA A 365 -10.74 15.28 -41.72
CA ALA A 365 -12.07 14.81 -42.07
C ALA A 365 -12.28 14.82 -43.60
N PRO A 366 -13.28 14.07 -44.11
CA PRO A 366 -13.68 14.16 -45.51
C PRO A 366 -14.04 15.61 -45.87
N GLN A 367 -13.40 16.12 -46.92
CA GLN A 367 -13.60 17.47 -47.44
C GLN A 367 -13.65 17.43 -48.95
N ASP A 368 -14.45 18.32 -49.55
CA ASP A 368 -14.46 18.47 -51.00
C ASP A 368 -13.11 19.03 -51.48
N PRO A 369 -12.59 18.53 -52.62
CA PRO A 369 -11.35 19.05 -53.17
C PRO A 369 -11.49 20.52 -53.57
N ILE A 370 -10.50 21.33 -53.21
CA ILE A 370 -10.50 22.77 -53.49
C ILE A 370 -9.95 23.11 -54.89
N ALA A 371 -9.15 22.22 -55.46
CA ALA A 371 -8.53 22.42 -56.78
C ALA A 371 -8.25 21.09 -57.49
N THR A 372 -8.24 21.14 -58.83
CA THR A 372 -7.73 20.08 -59.69
C THR A 372 -6.35 20.48 -60.25
N ILE A 373 -5.37 19.61 -60.07
CA ILE A 373 -3.97 19.80 -60.44
C ILE A 373 -3.60 18.76 -61.50
N THR A 374 -2.94 19.22 -62.56
CA THR A 374 -2.52 18.41 -63.70
C THR A 374 -1.07 18.72 -64.06
N ASN A 375 -0.47 17.95 -64.98
CA ASN A 375 0.88 18.28 -65.47
C ASN A 375 0.96 19.68 -66.11
N ALA A 376 -0.17 20.32 -66.47
CA ALA A 376 -0.16 21.63 -67.12
C ALA A 376 -0.08 22.83 -66.15
N ASN A 377 -0.37 22.66 -64.85
CA ASN A 377 -0.21 23.70 -63.82
C ASN A 377 0.86 23.36 -62.76
N VAL A 378 1.60 22.27 -62.97
CA VAL A 378 2.81 21.92 -62.23
C VAL A 378 4.03 22.38 -63.01
N VAL A 379 5.02 22.95 -62.33
CA VAL A 379 6.31 23.36 -62.92
C VAL A 379 6.98 22.14 -63.56
N ASP A 380 7.39 22.30 -64.82
CA ASP A 380 7.93 21.23 -65.68
C ASP A 380 7.01 20.00 -65.88
N GLY A 381 5.77 20.06 -65.40
CA GLY A 381 4.82 18.94 -65.40
C GLY A 381 5.27 17.75 -64.56
N GLU A 382 6.23 17.95 -63.64
CA GLU A 382 6.86 16.86 -62.88
C GLU A 382 6.20 16.60 -61.52
N PHE A 383 5.70 15.37 -61.35
CA PHE A 383 5.25 14.85 -60.07
C PHE A 383 6.28 13.87 -59.50
N LYS A 384 6.81 14.14 -58.31
CA LYS A 384 7.70 13.22 -57.59
C LYS A 384 6.88 12.35 -56.64
N ARG A 385 6.83 11.05 -56.90
CA ARG A 385 6.10 10.08 -56.06
C ARG A 385 7.04 9.39 -55.10
N SER A 386 6.60 9.23 -53.86
CA SER A 386 7.24 8.39 -52.87
C SER A 386 6.18 7.58 -52.12
N SER A 387 6.61 6.62 -51.30
CA SER A 387 5.71 5.81 -50.48
C SER A 387 6.06 5.94 -49.00
N VAL A 388 5.11 5.63 -48.13
CA VAL A 388 5.41 5.46 -46.70
C VAL A 388 6.48 4.40 -46.49
N LYS A 389 7.37 4.67 -45.53
CA LYS A 389 8.38 3.71 -45.10
C LYS A 389 7.71 2.44 -44.63
N ARG A 390 8.35 1.29 -44.84
CA ARG A 390 7.80 -0.02 -44.41
C ARG A 390 7.52 -0.07 -42.91
N SER A 391 8.35 0.58 -42.08
CA SER A 391 8.14 0.70 -40.64
C SER A 391 6.84 1.45 -40.28
N GLU A 392 6.39 2.38 -41.12
CA GLU A 392 5.17 3.17 -40.94
C GLU A 392 3.93 2.48 -41.55
N LYS A 393 4.08 1.28 -42.12
CA LYS A 393 2.97 0.43 -42.57
C LYS A 393 2.60 -0.56 -41.47
N TYR A 394 2.11 -0.05 -40.36
CA TYR A 394 1.64 -0.89 -39.24
C TYR A 394 0.35 -1.64 -39.65
N ASN A 395 0.18 -2.85 -39.12
CA ASN A 395 -0.99 -3.72 -39.32
C ASN A 395 -1.59 -4.21 -38.00
N ALA A 396 -1.05 -3.75 -36.87
CA ALA A 396 -1.62 -3.88 -35.54
C ALA A 396 -1.37 -2.58 -34.76
N VAL A 397 -2.34 -2.18 -33.94
CA VAL A 397 -2.30 -0.99 -33.11
C VAL A 397 -2.80 -1.32 -31.71
N VAL A 398 -2.02 -0.98 -30.69
CA VAL A 398 -2.44 -1.07 -29.28
C VAL A 398 -2.75 0.34 -28.78
N VAL A 399 -3.98 0.57 -28.34
CA VAL A 399 -4.46 1.87 -27.83
C VAL A 399 -4.67 1.80 -26.32
N SER A 400 -3.95 2.61 -25.55
CA SER A 400 -4.22 2.78 -24.12
C SER A 400 -5.35 3.78 -23.90
N TRP A 401 -6.33 3.45 -23.07
CA TRP A 401 -7.47 4.30 -22.70
C TRP A 401 -7.88 4.07 -21.24
N THR A 402 -8.63 4.99 -20.64
CA THR A 402 -9.06 4.90 -19.23
C THR A 402 -10.46 4.31 -19.12
N ASP A 403 -10.65 3.21 -18.40
CA ASP A 403 -11.93 2.50 -18.31
C ASP A 403 -12.72 2.91 -17.06
N PRO A 404 -13.82 3.67 -17.17
CA PRO A 404 -14.64 4.09 -16.02
C PRO A 404 -15.29 2.91 -15.28
N ASP A 405 -15.62 1.83 -15.99
CA ASP A 405 -16.27 0.64 -15.44
C ASP A 405 -15.25 -0.27 -14.73
N ASN A 406 -13.96 -0.05 -14.98
CA ASN A 406 -12.83 -0.72 -14.34
C ASN A 406 -12.12 0.23 -13.35
N GLY A 407 -12.90 1.03 -12.62
CA GLY A 407 -12.37 1.88 -11.55
C GLY A 407 -11.48 3.02 -12.03
N TRP A 408 -11.63 3.46 -13.29
CA TRP A 408 -10.82 4.52 -13.93
C TRP A 408 -9.35 4.14 -14.12
N GLU A 409 -9.05 2.85 -14.26
CA GLU A 409 -7.71 2.34 -14.56
C GLU A 409 -7.40 2.39 -16.07
N GLN A 410 -6.11 2.43 -16.43
CA GLN A 410 -5.66 2.36 -17.81
C GLN A 410 -5.75 0.93 -18.36
N VAL A 411 -6.39 0.77 -19.52
CA VAL A 411 -6.61 -0.50 -20.23
C VAL A 411 -6.12 -0.36 -21.67
N LYS A 412 -5.73 -1.48 -22.29
CA LYS A 412 -5.27 -1.52 -23.68
C LYS A 412 -6.31 -2.16 -24.59
N GLU A 413 -6.68 -1.46 -25.66
CA GLU A 413 -7.48 -1.99 -26.76
C GLU A 413 -6.56 -2.40 -27.91
N TYR A 414 -6.75 -3.61 -28.44
CA TYR A 414 -5.96 -4.13 -29.55
C TYR A 414 -6.77 -4.10 -30.85
N VAL A 415 -6.21 -3.51 -31.90
CA VAL A 415 -6.84 -3.40 -33.23
C VAL A 415 -5.87 -3.91 -34.29
N SER A 416 -6.24 -4.98 -35.00
CA SER A 416 -5.44 -5.58 -36.08
C SER A 416 -6.15 -5.59 -37.42
N ASP A 417 -5.37 -5.78 -38.49
CA ASP A 417 -5.85 -6.14 -39.82
C ASP A 417 -5.24 -7.48 -40.21
N ASP A 418 -6.02 -8.52 -39.92
CA ASP A 418 -5.57 -9.91 -40.05
C ASP A 418 -5.27 -10.28 -41.51
N GLU A 419 -5.93 -9.66 -42.49
CA GLU A 419 -5.62 -9.87 -43.91
C GLU A 419 -4.24 -9.32 -44.28
N MET A 420 -3.90 -8.12 -43.80
CA MET A 420 -2.57 -7.53 -43.99
C MET A 420 -1.49 -8.30 -43.24
N ILE A 421 -1.80 -8.81 -42.03
CA ILE A 421 -0.90 -9.69 -41.27
C ILE A 421 -0.66 -10.99 -42.03
N ALA A 422 -1.71 -11.63 -42.56
CA ALA A 422 -1.58 -12.88 -43.32
C ALA A 422 -0.75 -12.74 -44.60
N ARG A 423 -0.75 -11.56 -45.23
CA ARG A 423 0.03 -11.26 -46.46
C ARG A 423 1.45 -10.77 -46.19
N GLY A 424 1.79 -10.45 -44.95
CA GLY A 424 3.02 -9.74 -44.59
C GLY A 424 3.60 -10.17 -43.25
N ASN A 425 4.49 -9.34 -42.71
CA ASN A 425 5.01 -9.55 -41.35
C ASN A 425 4.18 -8.70 -40.38
N TYR A 426 4.06 -9.19 -39.14
CA TYR A 426 3.52 -8.43 -38.04
C TYR A 426 4.29 -7.12 -37.81
N ASN A 427 3.60 -5.99 -37.72
CA ASN A 427 4.15 -4.66 -37.48
C ASN A 427 3.20 -3.85 -36.59
N GLU A 428 3.51 -3.82 -35.29
CA GLU A 428 2.70 -3.18 -34.26
C GLU A 428 3.17 -1.75 -33.97
N THR A 429 2.22 -0.88 -33.63
CA THR A 429 2.49 0.41 -33.01
C THR A 429 1.58 0.64 -31.80
N THR A 430 2.03 1.47 -30.86
CA THR A 430 1.30 1.77 -29.62
C THR A 430 0.93 3.25 -29.59
N ILE A 431 -0.30 3.57 -29.21
CA ILE A 431 -0.76 4.95 -29.00
C ILE A 431 -1.47 5.08 -27.65
N GLU A 432 -1.36 6.25 -27.04
CA GLU A 432 -2.12 6.60 -25.82
C GLU A 432 -3.23 7.56 -26.21
N ALA A 433 -4.49 7.13 -26.02
CA ALA A 433 -5.66 7.95 -26.28
C ALA A 433 -5.90 8.88 -25.09
N PHE A 434 -5.26 10.05 -25.13
CA PHE A 434 -5.32 11.05 -24.07
C PHE A 434 -6.77 11.41 -23.70
N GLY A 435 -7.15 11.23 -22.43
CA GLY A 435 -8.48 11.54 -21.91
C GLY A 435 -9.64 10.75 -22.53
N CYS A 436 -9.34 9.62 -23.20
CA CYS A 436 -10.35 8.74 -23.76
C CYS A 436 -10.93 7.83 -22.68
N THR A 437 -12.25 7.88 -22.50
CA THR A 437 -12.98 7.05 -21.52
C THR A 437 -14.01 6.11 -22.16
N SER A 438 -13.96 5.96 -23.48
CA SER A 438 -14.80 5.01 -24.22
C SER A 438 -13.92 4.02 -24.97
N ARG A 439 -14.27 2.74 -24.88
CA ARG A 439 -13.66 1.68 -25.67
C ARG A 439 -13.89 1.89 -27.18
N GLY A 440 -15.10 2.32 -27.57
CA GLY A 440 -15.45 2.59 -28.97
C GLY A 440 -14.58 3.69 -29.57
N GLN A 441 -14.39 4.79 -28.85
CA GLN A 441 -13.48 5.86 -29.24
C GLN A 441 -12.02 5.37 -29.33
N ALA A 442 -11.54 4.57 -28.37
CA ALA A 442 -10.19 4.00 -28.39
C ALA A 442 -9.96 3.08 -29.59
N TRP A 443 -10.93 2.19 -29.89
CA TRP A 443 -10.89 1.33 -31.06
C TRP A 443 -10.88 2.14 -32.36
N ARG A 444 -11.74 3.17 -32.48
CA ARG A 444 -11.77 4.07 -33.65
C ARG A 444 -10.45 4.81 -33.82
N ALA A 445 -9.73 5.15 -32.74
CA ALA A 445 -8.40 5.75 -32.82
C ALA A 445 -7.37 4.76 -33.42
N GLY A 446 -7.37 3.51 -32.95
CA GLY A 446 -6.49 2.46 -33.48
C GLY A 446 -6.80 2.10 -34.93
N LYS A 447 -8.10 1.94 -35.25
CA LYS A 447 -8.57 1.63 -36.60
C LYS A 447 -8.26 2.75 -37.59
N TRP A 448 -8.38 4.03 -37.18
CA TRP A 448 -8.02 5.17 -38.01
C TRP A 448 -6.57 5.14 -38.45
N LEU A 449 -5.67 4.84 -37.50
CA LEU A 449 -4.26 4.72 -37.77
C LEU A 449 -4.07 3.61 -38.81
N LEU A 450 -4.56 2.39 -38.53
CA LEU A 450 -4.48 1.23 -39.42
C LEU A 450 -4.95 1.52 -40.85
N GLU A 451 -6.14 2.10 -41.01
CA GLU A 451 -6.70 2.42 -42.33
C GLU A 451 -5.89 3.49 -43.06
N THR A 452 -5.26 4.43 -42.33
CA THR A 452 -4.33 5.40 -42.89
C THR A 452 -3.09 4.69 -43.47
N ALA A 453 -2.45 3.77 -42.74
CA ALA A 453 -1.32 2.99 -43.27
C ALA A 453 -1.70 2.12 -44.48
N LYS A 454 -2.92 1.56 -44.47
CA LYS A 454 -3.43 0.68 -45.52
C LYS A 454 -3.75 1.44 -46.81
N ARG A 455 -4.45 2.57 -46.71
CA ARG A 455 -5.07 3.27 -47.85
C ARG A 455 -4.30 4.49 -48.33
N GLU A 456 -3.63 5.20 -47.42
CA GLU A 456 -3.00 6.50 -47.68
C GLU A 456 -1.48 6.37 -47.83
N SER A 457 -1.05 5.34 -48.58
CA SER A 457 0.35 4.94 -48.60
C SER A 457 1.26 5.70 -49.59
N SER A 458 0.67 6.48 -50.48
CA SER A 458 1.39 7.25 -51.50
C SER A 458 1.61 8.69 -51.04
N ARG A 459 2.82 9.21 -51.28
CA ARG A 459 3.17 10.63 -51.14
C ARG A 459 3.51 11.23 -52.49
N LEU A 460 3.24 12.52 -52.63
CA LEU A 460 3.44 13.29 -53.84
C LEU A 460 4.12 14.61 -53.48
N SER A 461 5.17 14.97 -54.21
CA SER A 461 5.82 16.27 -54.12
C SER A 461 5.89 16.89 -55.50
N PHE A 462 5.51 18.16 -55.61
CA PHE A 462 5.47 18.90 -56.87
C PHE A 462 5.62 20.40 -56.61
N GLN A 463 5.95 21.16 -57.65
CA GLN A 463 6.08 22.61 -57.56
C GLN A 463 4.99 23.29 -58.40
N MET A 464 4.43 24.38 -57.87
CA MET A 464 3.45 25.20 -58.55
C MET A 464 3.84 26.67 -58.47
N ALA A 465 3.43 27.45 -59.46
CA ALA A 465 3.61 28.90 -59.43
C ALA A 465 2.58 29.57 -58.49
N ARG A 466 2.26 30.85 -58.74
CA ARG A 466 1.35 31.67 -57.91
C ARG A 466 -0.03 31.08 -57.66
N ASP A 467 -0.49 30.15 -58.51
CA ASP A 467 -1.76 29.43 -58.31
C ASP A 467 -1.80 28.68 -56.98
N ALA A 468 -0.66 28.32 -56.39
CA ALA A 468 -0.59 27.60 -55.11
C ALA A 468 -0.71 28.49 -53.86
N ILE A 469 -0.72 29.83 -53.98
CA ILE A 469 -0.72 30.75 -52.83
C ILE A 469 -1.94 30.56 -51.91
N HIS A 470 -3.08 30.13 -52.46
CA HIS A 470 -4.31 29.97 -51.70
C HIS A 470 -4.42 28.62 -50.96
N PHE A 471 -3.46 27.71 -51.16
CA PHE A 471 -3.44 26.43 -50.47
C PHE A 471 -2.94 26.60 -49.03
N THR A 472 -3.50 25.79 -48.14
CA THR A 472 -3.11 25.66 -46.74
C THR A 472 -2.77 24.18 -46.46
N PRO A 473 -1.80 23.87 -45.58
CA PRO A 473 -1.61 22.51 -45.11
C PRO A 473 -2.93 21.91 -44.64
N GLY A 474 -3.25 20.73 -45.17
CA GLY A 474 -4.43 19.91 -44.95
C GLY A 474 -5.52 20.07 -46.02
N ASP A 475 -5.44 21.01 -46.95
CA ASP A 475 -6.41 21.08 -48.06
C ASP A 475 -6.41 19.80 -48.91
N ILE A 476 -7.59 19.41 -49.40
CA ILE A 476 -7.73 18.29 -50.33
C ILE A 476 -7.67 18.81 -51.77
N VAL A 477 -6.86 18.17 -52.62
CA VAL A 477 -6.73 18.46 -54.05
C VAL A 477 -6.91 17.21 -54.89
N GLU A 478 -7.49 17.37 -56.08
CA GLU A 478 -7.56 16.32 -57.10
C GLU A 478 -6.31 16.37 -57.97
N ILE A 479 -5.64 15.24 -58.14
CA ILE A 479 -4.47 15.10 -59.01
C ILE A 479 -4.83 14.23 -60.22
N MET A 480 -4.60 14.78 -61.43
CA MET A 480 -4.53 14.02 -62.69
C MET A 480 -3.10 14.11 -63.24
N ASP A 481 -2.33 13.06 -62.99
CA ASP A 481 -0.95 12.95 -63.45
C ASP A 481 -0.90 12.03 -64.68
N ASN A 482 -0.75 12.63 -65.86
CA ASN A 482 -0.74 11.95 -67.16
C ASN A 482 0.35 10.87 -67.22
N ASN A 483 1.51 11.08 -66.58
CA ASN A 483 2.60 10.12 -66.57
C ASN A 483 2.25 8.89 -65.74
N TYR A 484 1.55 9.08 -64.62
CA TYR A 484 1.08 7.98 -63.78
C TYR A 484 -0.14 7.27 -64.37
N ALA A 485 -1.04 8.03 -65.00
CA ALA A 485 -2.21 7.49 -65.70
C ALA A 485 -1.83 6.70 -66.96
N GLY A 486 -0.64 6.94 -67.53
CA GLY A 486 -0.22 6.36 -68.82
C GLY A 486 -0.99 6.92 -70.01
N ALA A 487 -1.74 8.02 -69.81
CA ALA A 487 -2.64 8.62 -70.78
C ALA A 487 -2.74 10.13 -70.55
N ARG A 488 -2.95 10.90 -71.63
CA ARG A 488 -3.15 12.36 -71.52
C ARG A 488 -4.63 12.68 -71.28
N LEU A 489 -5.01 12.77 -70.01
CA LEU A 489 -6.37 13.06 -69.56
C LEU A 489 -6.49 14.39 -68.78
N GLY A 490 -5.38 15.08 -68.54
CA GLY A 490 -5.34 16.44 -68.01
C GLY A 490 -4.51 17.38 -68.90
N GLY A 491 -4.90 18.65 -68.92
CA GLY A 491 -4.27 19.67 -69.77
C GLY A 491 -4.88 21.06 -69.56
N ARG A 492 -4.82 21.91 -70.60
CA ARG A 492 -5.43 23.26 -70.60
C ARG A 492 -6.51 23.39 -71.66
N ILE A 493 -7.54 24.17 -71.32
CA ILE A 493 -8.58 24.59 -72.25
C ILE A 493 -8.00 25.67 -73.16
N MET A 494 -8.06 25.47 -74.48
CA MET A 494 -7.54 26.41 -75.47
C MET A 494 -8.61 27.39 -75.96
N SER A 495 -9.83 26.89 -76.15
CA SER A 495 -11.00 27.70 -76.51
C SER A 495 -12.29 26.94 -76.18
N HIS A 496 -13.41 27.64 -76.08
CA HIS A 496 -14.72 27.01 -75.86
C HIS A 496 -15.82 27.68 -76.70
N ALA A 497 -16.85 26.90 -77.05
CA ALA A 497 -18.06 27.35 -77.72
C ALA A 497 -19.27 26.59 -77.17
N GLY A 498 -19.97 27.18 -76.19
CA GLY A 498 -21.08 26.52 -75.50
C GLY A 498 -20.61 25.26 -74.77
N ASN A 499 -21.17 24.10 -75.14
CA ASN A 499 -20.79 22.80 -74.57
C ASN A 499 -19.59 22.13 -75.30
N ARG A 500 -19.01 22.76 -76.32
CA ARG A 500 -17.82 22.24 -77.02
C ARG A 500 -16.57 22.89 -76.46
N ILE A 501 -15.71 22.10 -75.82
CA ILE A 501 -14.47 22.54 -75.19
C ILE A 501 -13.29 22.02 -76.01
N THR A 502 -12.48 22.92 -76.56
CA THR A 502 -11.27 22.58 -77.28
C THR A 502 -10.10 22.60 -76.31
N VAL A 503 -9.44 21.48 -76.13
CA VAL A 503 -8.29 21.31 -75.22
C VAL A 503 -6.96 21.30 -75.99
N ASP A 504 -5.85 21.47 -75.27
CA ASP A 504 -4.50 21.48 -75.85
C ASP A 504 -4.17 20.14 -76.52
N ALA A 505 -4.30 19.04 -75.78
CA ALA A 505 -4.27 17.68 -76.30
C ALA A 505 -4.86 16.70 -75.30
N VAL A 506 -5.47 15.63 -75.81
CA VAL A 506 -6.10 14.58 -75.00
C VAL A 506 -6.04 13.26 -75.75
N ASP A 507 -5.96 12.15 -75.01
CA ASP A 507 -6.11 10.82 -75.60
C ASP A 507 -7.58 10.48 -75.82
N SER A 508 -8.10 10.88 -76.99
CA SER A 508 -9.50 10.64 -77.34
C SER A 508 -9.91 9.17 -77.44
N SER A 509 -8.95 8.24 -77.55
CA SER A 509 -9.25 6.80 -77.68
C SER A 509 -9.73 6.16 -76.38
N LEU A 510 -9.47 6.82 -75.25
CA LEU A 510 -9.80 6.34 -73.91
C LEU A 510 -11.08 6.98 -73.34
N ILE A 511 -11.69 7.90 -74.08
CA ILE A 511 -12.82 8.71 -73.62
C ILE A 511 -14.10 8.26 -74.32
N SER A 512 -15.13 7.96 -73.54
CA SER A 512 -16.43 7.47 -73.99
C SER A 512 -17.58 8.38 -73.51
N ASP A 513 -18.76 8.19 -74.10
CA ASP A 513 -20.00 8.79 -73.57
C ASP A 513 -20.23 8.33 -72.12
N GLY A 514 -20.55 9.28 -71.24
CA GLY A 514 -20.73 9.04 -69.80
C GLY A 514 -19.48 9.30 -68.95
N ASP A 515 -18.30 9.44 -69.54
CA ASP A 515 -17.10 9.92 -68.82
C ASP A 515 -17.29 11.38 -68.39
N THR A 516 -16.46 11.86 -67.45
CA THR A 516 -16.63 13.22 -66.89
C THR A 516 -15.42 14.11 -67.13
N MET A 517 -15.67 15.38 -67.48
CA MET A 517 -14.66 16.43 -67.58
C MET A 517 -14.84 17.42 -66.42
N SER A 518 -13.81 17.56 -65.60
CA SER A 518 -13.71 18.54 -64.52
C SER A 518 -13.13 19.85 -65.07
N ILE A 519 -13.87 20.95 -64.90
CA ILE A 519 -13.47 22.30 -65.34
C ILE A 519 -13.73 23.32 -64.23
N MET A 520 -12.92 24.39 -64.20
CA MET A 520 -13.07 25.45 -63.22
C MET A 520 -14.36 26.25 -63.46
N GLY A 521 -15.17 26.42 -62.42
CA GLY A 521 -16.36 27.27 -62.40
C GLY A 521 -16.06 28.71 -61.99
N SER A 522 -17.07 29.58 -62.06
CA SER A 522 -16.95 31.02 -61.77
C SER A 522 -16.57 31.35 -60.32
N ASN A 523 -16.75 30.40 -59.41
CA ASN A 523 -16.37 30.49 -58.00
C ASN A 523 -14.97 29.92 -57.72
N GLY A 524 -14.20 29.58 -58.77
CA GLY A 524 -12.87 28.98 -58.65
C GLY A 524 -12.86 27.49 -58.30
N LYS A 525 -14.02 26.90 -57.96
CA LYS A 525 -14.14 25.46 -57.70
C LYS A 525 -14.31 24.68 -58.99
N PHE A 526 -13.81 23.46 -59.02
CA PHE A 526 -13.97 22.57 -60.17
C PHE A 526 -15.33 21.86 -60.15
N VAL A 527 -15.97 21.78 -61.32
CA VAL A 527 -17.27 21.14 -61.51
C VAL A 527 -17.13 20.07 -62.59
N LYS A 528 -17.68 18.87 -62.32
CA LYS A 528 -17.67 17.74 -63.23
C LYS A 528 -18.88 17.80 -64.18
N TYR A 529 -18.62 17.69 -65.48
CA TYR A 529 -19.63 17.64 -66.53
C TYR A 529 -19.53 16.31 -67.27
N GLU A 530 -20.66 15.66 -67.54
CA GLU A 530 -20.69 14.47 -68.39
C GLU A 530 -20.31 14.81 -69.84
N ILE A 531 -19.45 13.97 -70.42
CA ILE A 531 -19.03 13.99 -71.80
C ILE A 531 -20.06 13.21 -72.61
N GLY A 532 -20.56 13.81 -73.69
CA GLY A 532 -21.44 13.14 -74.65
C GLY A 532 -20.70 12.57 -75.85
N SER A 533 -19.66 13.26 -76.32
CA SER A 533 -18.80 12.77 -77.40
C SER A 533 -17.45 13.49 -77.44
N ILE A 534 -16.49 12.90 -78.15
CA ILE A 534 -15.16 13.49 -78.37
C ILE A 534 -14.73 13.30 -79.83
N SER A 535 -14.04 14.29 -80.39
CA SER A 535 -13.45 14.24 -81.74
C SER A 535 -12.10 14.94 -81.74
N GLY A 536 -11.01 14.18 -81.74
CA GLY A 536 -9.66 14.71 -81.55
C GLY A 536 -9.56 15.44 -80.21
N ASN A 537 -9.18 16.72 -80.24
CA ASN A 537 -9.05 17.56 -79.03
C ASN A 537 -10.31 18.37 -78.70
N VAL A 538 -11.46 18.05 -79.29
CA VAL A 538 -12.73 18.73 -79.02
C VAL A 538 -13.65 17.81 -78.22
N VAL A 539 -13.86 18.16 -76.96
CA VAL A 539 -14.75 17.47 -76.02
C VAL A 539 -16.12 18.13 -76.08
N THR A 540 -17.19 17.37 -76.31
CA THR A 540 -18.56 17.88 -76.31
C THR A 540 -19.28 17.38 -75.05
N LEU A 541 -19.61 18.30 -74.15
CA LEU A 541 -20.31 18.03 -72.90
C LEU A 541 -21.82 17.89 -73.11
N LYS A 542 -22.49 17.07 -72.29
CA LYS A 542 -23.96 16.91 -72.35
C LYS A 542 -24.70 18.18 -71.90
N THR A 543 -24.13 18.88 -70.94
CA THR A 543 -24.68 20.13 -70.40
C THR A 543 -23.71 21.26 -70.68
N THR A 544 -24.23 22.40 -71.14
CA THR A 544 -23.43 23.63 -71.32
C THR A 544 -22.99 24.15 -69.95
N PRO A 545 -21.68 24.31 -69.69
CA PRO A 545 -21.21 24.93 -68.46
C PRO A 545 -21.68 26.37 -68.34
N ALA A 546 -22.04 26.78 -67.12
CA ALA A 546 -22.46 28.16 -66.85
C ALA A 546 -21.32 29.16 -67.05
N TRP A 547 -20.07 28.71 -66.88
CA TRP A 547 -18.87 29.52 -67.03
C TRP A 547 -17.69 28.64 -67.42
N VAL A 548 -16.85 29.12 -68.34
CA VAL A 548 -15.58 28.52 -68.76
C VAL A 548 -14.60 29.65 -69.05
N ARG A 549 -13.32 29.45 -68.75
CA ARG A 549 -12.26 30.40 -69.12
C ARG A 549 -11.12 29.69 -69.84
N ASP A 550 -10.76 30.22 -71.00
CA ASP A 550 -9.62 29.75 -71.77
C ASP A 550 -8.32 29.92 -70.97
N GLY A 551 -7.41 28.96 -71.11
CA GLY A 551 -6.17 28.87 -70.35
C GLY A 551 -6.30 28.18 -68.99
N THR A 552 -7.52 27.93 -68.48
CA THR A 552 -7.71 27.12 -67.25
C THR A 552 -7.44 25.64 -67.50
N VAL A 553 -7.12 24.90 -66.43
CA VAL A 553 -6.86 23.46 -66.53
C VAL A 553 -8.15 22.66 -66.60
N PHE A 554 -8.07 21.46 -67.17
CA PHE A 554 -9.12 20.45 -67.13
C PHE A 554 -8.55 19.09 -66.70
N ALA A 555 -9.40 18.22 -66.18
CA ALA A 555 -9.09 16.81 -66.00
C ALA A 555 -10.28 15.94 -66.40
N ILE A 556 -10.03 14.82 -67.07
CA ILE A 556 -11.06 13.86 -67.50
C ILE A 556 -10.94 12.60 -66.65
N SER A 557 -12.06 12.16 -66.08
CA SER A 557 -12.20 10.88 -65.40
C SER A 557 -13.03 9.93 -66.25
N THR A 558 -12.46 8.77 -66.53
CA THR A 558 -13.03 7.66 -67.30
C THR A 558 -13.40 6.50 -66.37
N SER A 559 -14.03 5.45 -66.89
CA SER A 559 -14.33 4.24 -66.11
C SER A 559 -13.09 3.55 -65.52
N ASN A 560 -11.92 3.66 -66.17
CA ASN A 560 -10.69 2.98 -65.78
C ASN A 560 -9.66 3.90 -65.11
N VAL A 561 -9.77 5.22 -65.34
CA VAL A 561 -8.82 6.21 -64.82
C VAL A 561 -9.59 7.40 -64.25
N SER A 562 -9.46 7.64 -62.95
CA SER A 562 -10.06 8.79 -62.28
C SER A 562 -8.99 9.70 -61.67
N THR A 563 -9.37 10.94 -61.37
CA THR A 563 -8.57 11.79 -60.47
C THR A 563 -8.39 11.11 -59.11
N ARG A 564 -7.26 11.38 -58.46
CA ARG A 564 -6.97 10.88 -57.11
C ARG A 564 -6.90 12.04 -56.13
N LEU A 565 -7.44 11.85 -54.94
CA LEU A 565 -7.40 12.85 -53.88
C LEU A 565 -6.07 12.78 -53.13
N PHE A 566 -5.50 13.96 -52.87
CA PHE A 566 -4.32 14.14 -52.06
C PHE A 566 -4.56 15.25 -51.03
N ARG A 567 -4.18 15.02 -49.78
CA ARG A 567 -4.17 16.01 -48.71
C ARG A 567 -2.81 16.70 -48.69
N ILE A 568 -2.78 18.02 -48.78
CA ILE A 568 -1.56 18.80 -48.66
C ILE A 568 -1.01 18.66 -47.24
N LEU A 569 0.28 18.39 -47.09
CA LEU A 569 0.96 18.28 -45.79
C LEU A 569 1.79 19.51 -45.47
N SER A 570 2.42 20.11 -46.50
CA SER A 570 3.28 21.27 -46.33
C SER A 570 3.37 22.06 -47.63
N ILE A 571 3.52 23.37 -47.49
CA ILE A 571 3.74 24.32 -48.58
C ILE A 571 4.92 25.19 -48.17
N ALA A 572 5.91 25.35 -49.05
CA ALA A 572 7.06 26.21 -48.81
C ALA A 572 7.42 26.97 -50.08
N GLU A 573 7.61 28.29 -49.98
CA GLU A 573 8.14 29.08 -51.09
C GLU A 573 9.61 28.72 -51.34
N THR A 574 9.97 28.52 -52.60
CA THR A 574 11.34 28.23 -53.03
C THR A 574 12.00 29.54 -53.47
N ASP A 575 13.15 29.90 -52.90
CA ASP A 575 14.03 30.99 -53.36
C ASP A 575 13.36 32.36 -53.64
N ASN A 576 12.26 32.70 -52.92
CA ASN A 576 11.48 33.94 -53.09
C ASN A 576 11.07 34.25 -54.55
N ASN A 577 10.89 33.22 -55.38
CA ASN A 577 10.62 33.36 -56.81
C ASN A 577 9.13 33.13 -57.17
N SER A 578 8.22 33.15 -56.18
CA SER A 578 6.80 32.82 -56.34
C SER A 578 6.51 31.40 -56.86
N VAL A 579 7.43 30.46 -56.64
CA VAL A 579 7.23 29.01 -56.85
C VAL A 579 7.15 28.33 -55.48
N TYR A 580 6.12 27.51 -55.30
CA TYR A 580 5.81 26.84 -54.05
C TYR A 580 6.04 25.33 -54.20
N SER A 581 6.87 24.78 -53.33
CA SER A 581 7.07 23.35 -53.15
C SER A 581 5.95 22.81 -52.26
N ILE A 582 5.20 21.85 -52.79
CA ILE A 582 4.06 21.23 -52.13
C ILE A 582 4.37 19.76 -51.90
N THR A 583 4.14 19.28 -50.68
CA THR A 583 4.12 17.85 -50.38
C THR A 583 2.72 17.47 -49.94
N ALA A 584 2.21 16.36 -50.45
CA ALA A 584 0.87 15.86 -50.18
C ALA A 584 0.86 14.33 -50.00
N SER A 585 -0.06 13.82 -49.17
CA SER A 585 -0.31 12.38 -49.03
C SER A 585 -1.62 12.01 -49.69
N GLN A 586 -1.74 10.78 -50.18
CA GLN A 586 -3.00 10.27 -50.72
C GLN A 586 -4.11 10.39 -49.65
N HIS A 587 -5.32 10.72 -50.08
CA HIS A 587 -6.49 10.79 -49.22
C HIS A 587 -7.58 9.84 -49.72
N ASP A 588 -8.19 9.07 -48.81
CA ASP A 588 -9.37 8.27 -49.09
C ASP A 588 -10.58 8.82 -48.31
N PRO A 589 -11.60 9.39 -48.99
CA PRO A 589 -12.75 9.99 -48.33
C PRO A 589 -13.62 8.95 -47.60
N ASN A 590 -13.55 7.66 -47.98
CA ASN A 590 -14.30 6.58 -47.33
C ASN A 590 -13.66 6.10 -46.02
N LYS A 591 -12.42 6.55 -45.73
CA LYS A 591 -11.68 6.18 -44.50
C LYS A 591 -12.50 6.44 -43.24
N GLN A 592 -13.17 7.61 -43.17
CA GLN A 592 -13.98 8.00 -42.01
C GLN A 592 -15.17 7.07 -41.80
N ALA A 593 -15.96 6.82 -42.84
CA ALA A 593 -17.13 5.95 -42.74
C ALA A 593 -16.75 4.55 -42.26
N ILE A 594 -15.63 4.01 -42.78
CA ILE A 594 -15.16 2.66 -42.44
C ILE A 594 -14.68 2.57 -41.00
N VAL A 595 -14.14 3.66 -40.44
CA VAL A 595 -13.74 3.73 -39.03
C VAL A 595 -14.96 3.93 -38.12
N ASP A 596 -15.91 4.78 -38.50
CA ASP A 596 -17.10 5.07 -37.71
C ASP A 596 -18.08 3.88 -37.67
N GLU A 597 -18.17 3.09 -38.74
CA GLU A 597 -19.06 1.92 -38.86
C GLU A 597 -18.38 0.60 -38.46
N GLY A 598 -17.05 0.56 -38.39
CA GLY A 598 -16.29 -0.68 -38.24
C GLY A 598 -16.24 -1.24 -36.82
N ALA A 599 -16.63 -0.47 -35.81
CA ALA A 599 -16.63 -0.92 -34.42
C ALA A 599 -17.76 -1.95 -34.23
N VAL A 600 -17.39 -3.21 -34.08
CA VAL A 600 -18.29 -4.28 -33.66
C VAL A 600 -17.61 -5.01 -32.52
N PHE A 601 -18.10 -4.80 -31.32
CA PHE A 601 -17.74 -5.59 -30.17
C PHE A 601 -18.81 -6.68 -30.05
N GLU A 602 -18.38 -7.90 -29.79
CA GLU A 602 -19.31 -8.85 -29.22
C GLU A 602 -19.78 -8.25 -27.90
N VAL A 603 -21.05 -7.83 -27.84
CA VAL A 603 -21.73 -7.70 -26.55
C VAL A 603 -21.47 -9.05 -25.90
N PRO A 604 -20.81 -9.10 -24.73
CA PRO A 604 -20.54 -10.37 -24.11
C PRO A 604 -21.86 -11.11 -23.98
N ASN A 605 -22.10 -12.11 -24.83
CA ASN A 605 -22.91 -13.21 -24.41
C ASN A 605 -22.27 -13.63 -23.09
N ASP A 606 -23.09 -13.79 -22.06
CA ASP A 606 -22.77 -13.84 -20.63
C ASP A 606 -21.75 -14.93 -20.21
N THR A 607 -21.04 -15.52 -21.17
CA THR A 607 -20.22 -16.72 -21.08
C THR A 607 -18.95 -16.73 -21.95
N LEU A 608 -18.58 -15.69 -22.74
CA LEU A 608 -17.33 -15.74 -23.53
C LEU A 608 -16.42 -14.51 -23.42
N ASN A 609 -15.61 -14.55 -22.35
CA ASN A 609 -14.23 -14.07 -22.19
C ASN A 609 -13.86 -12.60 -22.47
N GLY A 610 -13.71 -11.86 -21.36
CA GLY A 610 -12.81 -10.70 -21.27
C GLY A 610 -12.29 -10.41 -19.87
N TYR A 611 -12.96 -10.90 -18.81
CA TYR A 611 -12.48 -10.75 -17.44
C TYR A 611 -12.54 -12.11 -16.77
N ARG A 612 -11.44 -12.86 -16.70
CA ARG A 612 -11.42 -14.05 -15.84
C ARG A 612 -11.68 -13.58 -14.41
N VAL A 613 -12.73 -14.08 -13.76
CA VAL A 613 -12.89 -13.85 -12.33
C VAL A 613 -11.60 -14.34 -11.68
N PRO A 614 -10.83 -13.46 -11.01
CA PRO A 614 -9.54 -13.82 -10.47
C PRO A 614 -9.72 -15.00 -9.52
N ASN A 615 -8.74 -15.91 -9.54
CA ASN A 615 -8.78 -17.03 -8.62
C ASN A 615 -8.76 -16.50 -7.19
N VAL A 616 -9.45 -17.20 -6.30
CA VAL A 616 -9.33 -17.00 -4.87
C VAL A 616 -7.94 -17.52 -4.46
N GLU A 617 -7.10 -16.62 -3.97
CA GLU A 617 -5.76 -16.89 -3.48
C GLU A 617 -5.74 -16.74 -1.95
N ASN A 618 -4.78 -17.38 -1.29
CA ASN A 618 -4.60 -17.29 0.17
C ASN A 618 -5.88 -17.57 0.99
N LEU A 619 -6.78 -18.42 0.47
CA LEU A 619 -7.98 -18.85 1.20
C LEU A 619 -7.55 -19.61 2.46
N ARG A 620 -7.93 -19.06 3.61
CA ARG A 620 -7.61 -19.64 4.93
C ARG A 620 -8.77 -19.48 5.88
N ILE A 621 -8.85 -20.42 6.83
CA ILE A 621 -9.79 -20.40 7.94
C ILE A 621 -9.06 -19.91 9.19
N ILE A 622 -9.69 -18.99 9.91
CA ILE A 622 -9.25 -18.43 11.17
C ILE A 622 -10.31 -18.81 12.21
N ASN A 623 -9.91 -19.50 13.28
CA ASN A 623 -10.83 -19.79 14.38
C ASN A 623 -10.91 -18.57 15.28
N THR A 624 -12.07 -17.94 15.35
CA THR A 624 -12.32 -16.84 16.27
C THR A 624 -12.65 -17.41 17.64
N ASN A 625 -11.89 -17.05 18.69
CA ASN A 625 -12.17 -17.38 20.10
C ASN A 625 -13.42 -16.62 20.60
N SER A 626 -14.55 -16.78 19.93
CA SER A 626 -15.82 -16.11 20.19
C SER A 626 -16.92 -17.15 20.39
N GLU A 627 -17.79 -16.93 21.37
CA GLU A 627 -19.01 -17.73 21.54
C GLU A 627 -20.05 -17.46 20.43
N THR A 628 -19.86 -16.39 19.64
CA THR A 628 -20.78 -15.96 18.59
C THR A 628 -20.30 -16.30 17.18
N VAL A 629 -19.04 -15.99 16.85
CA VAL A 629 -18.44 -16.32 15.54
C VAL A 629 -17.71 -17.64 15.66
N GLN A 630 -18.12 -18.66 14.90
CA GLN A 630 -17.50 -19.98 15.00
C GLN A 630 -16.13 -20.01 14.33
N VAL A 631 -16.09 -19.62 13.07
CA VAL A 631 -14.88 -19.56 12.25
C VAL A 631 -15.01 -18.41 11.25
N THR A 632 -13.89 -17.82 10.85
CA THR A 632 -13.79 -16.75 9.86
C THR A 632 -12.98 -17.27 8.68
N ALA A 633 -13.52 -17.21 7.46
CA ALA A 633 -12.73 -17.39 6.25
C ALA A 633 -12.21 -16.05 5.73
N THR A 634 -10.96 -16.01 5.28
CA THR A 634 -10.36 -14.86 4.58
C THR A 634 -9.67 -15.33 3.32
N TRP A 635 -9.67 -14.50 2.28
CA TRP A 635 -8.98 -14.78 1.02
C TRP A 635 -8.55 -13.49 0.31
N GLU A 636 -7.78 -13.63 -0.76
CA GLU A 636 -7.29 -12.55 -1.60
C GLU A 636 -7.61 -12.84 -3.08
N THR A 637 -7.54 -11.81 -3.93
CA THR A 637 -7.62 -11.97 -5.39
C THR A 637 -6.61 -11.05 -6.06
N ALA A 638 -5.98 -11.51 -7.14
CA ALA A 638 -4.92 -10.77 -7.84
C ALA A 638 -5.34 -9.40 -8.44
N THR A 639 -6.64 -9.13 -8.63
CA THR A 639 -7.16 -7.84 -9.16
C THR A 639 -8.49 -7.46 -8.51
N THR A 640 -8.63 -6.22 -8.03
CA THR A 640 -9.76 -5.72 -7.22
C THR A 640 -10.69 -4.76 -7.99
N THR A 641 -10.83 -4.96 -9.29
CA THR A 641 -11.29 -3.89 -10.19
C THR A 641 -12.74 -4.00 -10.67
N LYS A 642 -13.46 -5.07 -10.34
CA LYS A 642 -14.93 -5.18 -10.50
C LYS A 642 -15.58 -5.62 -9.19
N LYS A 643 -16.83 -5.21 -8.93
CA LYS A 643 -17.65 -5.73 -7.83
C LYS A 643 -17.81 -7.25 -7.99
N LEU A 644 -17.01 -8.00 -7.24
CA LEU A 644 -17.09 -9.44 -7.17
C LEU A 644 -17.92 -9.79 -5.95
N MET A 645 -18.95 -10.60 -6.16
CA MET A 645 -19.62 -11.29 -5.08
C MET A 645 -18.95 -12.66 -4.92
N PHE A 646 -18.50 -12.99 -3.73
CA PHE A 646 -17.97 -14.30 -3.41
C PHE A 646 -19.11 -15.22 -2.98
N GLU A 647 -19.24 -16.35 -3.67
CA GLU A 647 -20.10 -17.45 -3.25
C GLU A 647 -19.27 -18.42 -2.38
N LEU A 648 -19.77 -18.73 -1.20
CA LEU A 648 -19.19 -19.68 -0.26
C LEU A 648 -20.08 -20.92 -0.17
N TYR A 649 -19.51 -22.10 -0.44
CA TYR A 649 -20.18 -23.38 -0.28
C TYR A 649 -19.49 -24.20 0.80
N VAL A 650 -20.24 -24.60 1.82
CA VAL A 650 -19.76 -25.51 2.86
C VAL A 650 -20.20 -26.91 2.48
N TYR A 651 -19.24 -27.81 2.29
CA TYR A 651 -19.47 -29.22 1.98
C TYR A 651 -19.24 -30.09 3.22
N ASN A 652 -20.03 -31.14 3.38
CA ASN A 652 -19.75 -32.20 4.35
C ASN A 652 -18.72 -33.21 3.82
N ASP A 653 -18.34 -34.19 4.65
CA ASP A 653 -17.38 -35.26 4.29
C ASP A 653 -17.78 -36.11 3.07
N GLU A 654 -19.07 -36.16 2.72
CA GLU A 654 -19.59 -36.86 1.53
C GLU A 654 -19.57 -35.98 0.26
N GLY A 655 -19.07 -34.73 0.36
CA GLY A 655 -19.00 -33.76 -0.74
C GLY A 655 -20.32 -33.07 -1.05
N LYS A 656 -21.33 -33.18 -0.18
CA LYS A 656 -22.64 -32.53 -0.33
C LYS A 656 -22.63 -31.15 0.32
N VAL A 657 -23.20 -30.15 -0.37
CA VAL A 657 -23.38 -28.80 0.18
C VAL A 657 -24.35 -28.84 1.36
N VAL A 658 -23.89 -28.39 2.53
CA VAL A 658 -24.68 -28.26 3.77
C VAL A 658 -25.09 -26.81 4.06
N ALA A 659 -24.31 -25.83 3.59
CA ALA A 659 -24.65 -24.41 3.71
C ALA A 659 -24.05 -23.60 2.54
N GLN A 660 -24.72 -22.51 2.17
CA GLN A 660 -24.29 -21.60 1.12
C GLN A 660 -24.44 -20.15 1.59
N TYR A 661 -23.44 -19.32 1.32
CA TYR A 661 -23.42 -17.91 1.70
C TYR A 661 -22.88 -17.04 0.55
N GLU A 662 -23.15 -15.74 0.62
CA GLU A 662 -22.65 -14.74 -0.33
C GLU A 662 -22.10 -13.53 0.43
N THR A 663 -21.01 -12.95 -0.05
CA THR A 663 -20.40 -11.73 0.51
C THR A 663 -19.65 -10.95 -0.57
N ASP A 664 -19.62 -9.63 -0.48
CA ASP A 664 -18.77 -8.78 -1.33
C ASP A 664 -17.42 -8.44 -0.66
N GLN A 665 -17.22 -8.89 0.58
CA GLN A 665 -15.99 -8.72 1.34
C GLN A 665 -15.02 -9.88 1.08
N PHE A 666 -13.72 -9.62 1.25
CA PHE A 666 -12.66 -10.64 1.20
C PHE A 666 -12.57 -11.53 2.46
N ARG A 667 -13.68 -11.57 3.22
CA ARG A 667 -13.83 -12.24 4.50
C ARG A 667 -15.29 -12.65 4.69
N TYR A 668 -15.50 -13.77 5.35
CA TYR A 668 -16.82 -14.19 5.83
C TYR A 668 -16.73 -14.81 7.23
N ASP A 669 -17.62 -14.40 8.13
CA ASP A 669 -17.75 -14.94 9.47
C ASP A 669 -18.90 -15.95 9.50
N PHE A 670 -18.65 -17.19 9.94
CA PHE A 670 -19.63 -18.27 9.98
C PHE A 670 -20.31 -18.37 11.35
N TYR A 671 -21.61 -18.62 11.32
CA TYR A 671 -22.49 -18.73 12.48
C TYR A 671 -23.41 -19.94 12.34
N GLY A 672 -23.66 -20.65 13.44
CA GLY A 672 -24.73 -21.66 13.54
C GLY A 672 -24.53 -22.95 12.74
N LEU A 673 -23.30 -23.30 12.35
CA LEU A 673 -22.96 -24.61 11.77
C LEU A 673 -22.79 -25.66 12.88
N GLU A 674 -23.23 -26.90 12.63
CA GLU A 674 -23.05 -28.00 13.59
C GLU A 674 -21.56 -28.41 13.72
N ALA A 675 -21.18 -29.05 14.83
CA ALA A 675 -19.82 -29.51 15.02
C ALA A 675 -19.49 -30.64 14.02
N GLY A 676 -18.41 -30.51 13.26
CA GLY A 676 -18.02 -31.44 12.20
C GLY A 676 -16.81 -31.00 11.38
N SER A 677 -16.36 -31.88 10.48
CA SER A 677 -15.38 -31.55 9.43
C SER A 677 -16.11 -31.15 8.16
N TYR A 678 -15.65 -30.06 7.56
CA TYR A 678 -16.23 -29.49 6.35
C TYR A 678 -15.13 -29.12 5.36
N THR A 679 -15.51 -28.98 4.11
CA THR A 679 -14.70 -28.29 3.10
C THR A 679 -15.40 -26.98 2.76
N LEU A 680 -14.69 -25.87 2.84
CA LEU A 680 -15.19 -24.58 2.37
C LEU A 680 -14.67 -24.33 0.96
N GLY A 681 -15.58 -24.23 -0.01
CA GLY A 681 -15.30 -23.73 -1.35
C GLY A 681 -15.66 -22.25 -1.47
N VAL A 682 -14.72 -21.43 -1.92
CA VAL A 682 -14.95 -20.02 -2.22
C VAL A 682 -14.66 -19.77 -3.69
N ARG A 683 -15.57 -19.06 -4.37
CA ARG A 683 -15.37 -18.58 -5.73
C ARG A 683 -15.93 -17.18 -5.91
N GLY A 684 -15.26 -16.36 -6.69
CA GLY A 684 -15.83 -15.09 -7.12
C GLY A 684 -16.94 -15.30 -8.16
N ARG A 685 -17.89 -14.37 -8.20
CA ARG A 685 -18.93 -14.21 -9.21
C ARG A 685 -18.98 -12.73 -9.57
N ASN A 686 -18.91 -12.40 -10.85
CA ASN A 686 -19.09 -11.02 -11.29
C ASN A 686 -20.57 -10.65 -11.45
N GLU A 687 -20.88 -9.38 -11.72
CA GLU A 687 -22.25 -8.88 -11.93
C GLU A 687 -22.99 -9.59 -13.09
N ASN A 688 -22.23 -10.13 -14.04
CA ASN A 688 -22.70 -10.92 -15.19
C ASN A 688 -22.93 -12.41 -14.86
N GLY A 689 -22.89 -12.79 -13.58
CA GLY A 689 -23.15 -14.17 -13.13
C GLY A 689 -22.06 -15.20 -13.47
N MET A 690 -20.98 -14.79 -14.14
CA MET A 690 -19.85 -15.64 -14.46
C MET A 690 -19.04 -15.94 -13.19
N LYS A 691 -18.76 -17.23 -12.98
CA LYS A 691 -18.14 -17.74 -11.75
C LYS A 691 -16.67 -18.07 -12.01
N GLY A 692 -15.82 -17.67 -11.07
CA GLY A 692 -14.42 -18.06 -11.04
C GLY A 692 -14.24 -19.53 -10.67
N ALA A 693 -12.99 -19.99 -10.76
CA ALA A 693 -12.63 -21.28 -10.21
C ALA A 693 -12.86 -21.27 -8.69
N GLU A 694 -13.41 -22.38 -8.19
CA GLU A 694 -13.60 -22.57 -6.76
C GLU A 694 -12.29 -23.02 -6.12
N THR A 695 -11.83 -22.27 -5.13
CA THR A 695 -10.72 -22.65 -4.27
C THR A 695 -11.31 -23.28 -3.00
N GLN A 696 -10.83 -24.45 -2.63
CA GLN A 696 -11.31 -25.19 -1.47
C GLN A 696 -10.27 -25.22 -0.35
N VAL A 697 -10.74 -25.12 0.89
CA VAL A 697 -9.93 -25.30 2.10
C VAL A 697 -10.70 -26.15 3.10
N ASN A 698 -9.99 -26.96 3.89
CA ASN A 698 -10.62 -27.70 4.97
C ASN A 698 -11.00 -26.75 6.12
N MET A 699 -12.22 -26.88 6.60
CA MET A 699 -12.80 -26.12 7.69
C MET A 699 -13.30 -27.09 8.75
N VAL A 700 -12.73 -27.06 9.95
CA VAL A 700 -13.17 -27.92 11.06
C VAL A 700 -13.83 -27.06 12.10
N ILE A 701 -15.07 -27.37 12.43
CA ILE A 701 -15.84 -26.72 13.51
C ILE A 701 -15.96 -27.76 14.61
N GLY A 702 -15.02 -27.76 15.56
CA GLY A 702 -14.98 -28.78 16.61
C GLY A 702 -13.67 -28.82 17.38
N ALA A 703 -13.54 -29.78 18.30
CA ALA A 703 -12.32 -30.02 19.04
C ALA A 703 -11.16 -30.37 18.08
N PRO A 704 -9.93 -29.89 18.35
CA PRO A 704 -8.80 -30.11 17.47
C PRO A 704 -8.33 -31.58 17.54
N PRO A 705 -7.66 -32.11 16.50
CA PRO A 705 -7.09 -33.45 16.57
C PRO A 705 -5.94 -33.51 17.58
N ALA A 706 -5.72 -34.68 18.17
CA ALA A 706 -4.63 -34.91 19.10
C ALA A 706 -3.26 -34.69 18.43
N PRO A 707 -2.20 -34.33 19.20
CA PRO A 707 -0.85 -34.24 18.67
C PRO A 707 -0.45 -35.53 17.91
N SER A 708 0.41 -35.42 16.91
CA SER A 708 0.95 -36.61 16.24
C SER A 708 1.96 -37.39 17.10
N GLY A 709 2.54 -36.71 18.10
CA GLY A 709 3.50 -37.23 19.05
C GLY A 709 4.05 -36.09 19.90
N VAL A 710 4.94 -36.39 20.84
CA VAL A 710 5.68 -35.39 21.61
C VAL A 710 7.16 -35.75 21.55
N VAL A 711 8.00 -34.79 21.16
CA VAL A 711 9.45 -34.94 21.17
C VAL A 711 9.95 -34.78 22.60
N TRP A 712 10.67 -35.79 23.09
CA TRP A 712 11.34 -35.78 24.38
C TRP A 712 12.83 -35.52 24.19
N THR A 713 13.32 -34.38 24.67
CA THR A 713 14.74 -34.02 24.63
C THR A 713 15.34 -34.15 26.03
N PRO A 714 16.26 -35.11 26.28
CA PRO A 714 16.81 -35.36 27.61
C PRO A 714 17.85 -34.29 28.01
N GLY A 715 17.71 -33.74 29.22
CA GLY A 715 18.67 -32.85 29.88
C GLY A 715 19.20 -33.45 31.20
N LEU A 716 20.18 -32.78 31.84
CA LEU A 716 20.75 -33.25 33.11
C LEU A 716 19.72 -33.10 34.25
N PHE A 717 19.22 -34.22 34.76
CA PHE A 717 18.07 -34.28 35.68
C PHE A 717 16.81 -33.54 35.17
N SER A 718 16.67 -33.35 33.86
CA SER A 718 15.56 -32.63 33.23
C SER A 718 15.19 -33.23 31.87
N ALA A 719 14.06 -32.82 31.31
CA ALA A 719 13.70 -33.12 29.93
C ALA A 719 12.76 -32.06 29.35
N ASP A 720 12.99 -31.69 28.09
CA ASP A 720 12.11 -30.79 27.33
C ASP A 720 11.12 -31.57 26.47
N LEU A 721 9.88 -31.15 26.49
CA LEU A 721 8.72 -31.78 25.84
C LEU A 721 8.16 -30.82 24.80
N VAL A 722 8.21 -31.21 23.53
CA VAL A 722 7.70 -30.40 22.42
C VAL A 722 6.68 -31.22 21.61
N PRO A 723 5.37 -30.93 21.71
CA PRO A 723 4.34 -31.60 20.93
C PRO A 723 4.49 -31.34 19.43
N VAL A 724 4.28 -32.38 18.62
CA VAL A 724 4.34 -32.30 17.14
C VAL A 724 2.92 -32.31 16.60
N MET A 725 2.54 -31.24 15.90
CA MET A 725 1.22 -31.13 15.29
C MET A 725 1.07 -32.02 14.05
N ARG A 726 -0.12 -32.62 13.87
CA ARG A 726 -0.48 -33.42 12.69
C ARG A 726 -0.84 -32.55 11.46
N ILE A 727 -1.18 -31.28 11.69
CA ILE A 727 -1.54 -30.26 10.68
C ILE A 727 -0.88 -28.92 11.03
N THR A 728 -0.55 -28.08 10.05
CA THR A 728 0.02 -26.75 10.28
C THR A 728 -0.92 -25.94 11.18
N ALA A 729 -0.41 -25.48 12.32
CA ALA A 729 -1.21 -24.88 13.38
C ALA A 729 -2.03 -23.68 12.88
N THR A 730 -3.34 -23.70 13.12
CA THR A 730 -4.12 -22.47 13.28
C THR A 730 -3.62 -21.77 14.54
N THR A 731 -3.55 -20.44 14.54
CA THR A 731 -2.97 -19.59 15.60
C THR A 731 -3.52 -19.79 17.02
N ASP A 732 -4.62 -20.54 17.18
CA ASP A 732 -5.41 -20.59 18.42
C ASP A 732 -5.53 -21.98 19.05
N THR A 733 -4.65 -22.94 18.69
CA THR A 733 -4.57 -24.27 19.35
C THR A 733 -3.52 -24.26 20.47
N SER A 734 -3.89 -24.68 21.69
CA SER A 734 -2.98 -24.82 22.83
C SER A 734 -2.83 -26.29 23.26
N PHE A 735 -1.73 -26.65 23.92
CA PHE A 735 -1.52 -28.01 24.46
C PHE A 735 -1.66 -28.03 25.97
N GLU A 736 -2.36 -29.03 26.49
CA GLU A 736 -2.41 -29.35 27.93
C GLU A 736 -1.42 -30.47 28.23
N PHE A 737 -0.52 -30.24 29.19
CA PHE A 737 0.47 -31.23 29.64
C PHE A 737 0.09 -31.85 30.98
N TRP A 738 0.19 -33.17 31.07
CA TRP A 738 -0.12 -33.98 32.25
C TRP A 738 1.03 -34.94 32.54
N TYR A 739 1.37 -35.15 33.80
CA TYR A 739 2.55 -35.91 34.21
C TYR A 739 2.24 -36.90 35.33
N SER A 740 2.58 -38.17 35.12
CA SER A 740 2.32 -39.26 36.09
C SER A 740 3.59 -39.79 36.75
N GLY A 741 4.72 -39.10 36.61
CA GLY A 741 5.99 -39.57 37.16
C GLY A 741 6.46 -40.84 36.44
N GLN A 742 6.86 -41.85 37.23
CA GLN A 742 7.34 -43.15 36.73
C GLN A 742 6.21 -44.17 36.52
N ASN A 743 4.97 -43.81 36.85
CA ASN A 743 3.82 -44.71 36.74
C ASN A 743 3.16 -44.52 35.38
N GLN A 744 3.14 -45.56 34.55
CA GLN A 744 2.41 -45.54 33.28
C GLN A 744 0.90 -45.71 33.54
N ILE A 745 0.09 -44.86 32.92
CA ILE A 745 -1.37 -44.92 32.96
C ILE A 745 -1.81 -45.52 31.63
N VAL A 746 -2.22 -46.79 31.67
CA VAL A 746 -2.55 -47.55 30.46
C VAL A 746 -3.93 -47.17 29.90
N ASN A 747 -4.84 -46.73 30.76
CA ASN A 747 -6.19 -46.32 30.37
C ASN A 747 -6.29 -44.79 30.28
N PRO A 748 -6.52 -44.21 29.08
CA PRO A 748 -6.56 -42.77 28.90
C PRO A 748 -7.62 -42.04 29.75
N ASP A 749 -8.72 -42.71 30.10
CA ASP A 749 -9.80 -42.13 30.92
C ASP A 749 -9.35 -41.81 32.35
N ASP A 750 -8.32 -42.51 32.85
CA ASP A 750 -7.80 -42.35 34.20
C ASP A 750 -6.72 -41.25 34.31
N ILE A 751 -6.32 -40.63 33.19
CA ILE A 751 -5.22 -39.65 33.15
C ILE A 751 -5.55 -38.40 33.97
N GLU A 752 -6.78 -37.89 33.88
CA GLU A 752 -7.16 -36.68 34.63
C GLU A 752 -7.18 -36.89 36.15
N ASP A 753 -7.39 -38.13 36.60
CA ASP A 753 -7.44 -38.50 38.01
C ASP A 753 -6.08 -38.94 38.58
N GLN A 754 -5.22 -39.55 37.75
CA GLN A 754 -3.96 -40.16 38.18
C GLN A 754 -2.70 -39.39 37.76
N ALA A 755 -2.80 -38.43 36.83
CA ALA A 755 -1.69 -37.57 36.42
C ALA A 755 -1.84 -36.14 36.94
N GLN A 756 -0.72 -35.48 37.23
CA GLN A 756 -0.68 -34.08 37.63
C GLN A 756 -0.78 -33.18 36.39
N PHE A 757 -1.77 -32.28 36.36
CA PHE A 757 -1.82 -31.22 35.35
C PHE A 757 -0.67 -30.22 35.54
N LEU A 758 0.18 -30.07 34.52
CA LEU A 758 1.34 -29.18 34.54
C LEU A 758 0.96 -27.76 34.10
N GLY A 759 0.17 -27.63 33.04
CA GLY A 759 -0.27 -26.35 32.50
C GLY A 759 -0.53 -26.38 31.00
N ARG A 760 -0.77 -25.18 30.44
CA ARG A 760 -0.96 -24.97 29.00
C ARG A 760 0.22 -24.23 28.40
N SER A 761 0.83 -24.79 27.38
CA SER A 761 1.99 -24.20 26.71
C SER A 761 2.19 -24.83 25.33
N ASN A 762 3.13 -24.31 24.55
CA ASN A 762 3.60 -24.96 23.32
C ASN A 762 4.78 -25.92 23.57
N GLN A 763 5.42 -25.82 24.74
CA GLN A 763 6.48 -26.71 25.20
C GLN A 763 6.49 -26.76 26.73
N TRP A 764 7.02 -27.84 27.31
CA TRP A 764 7.15 -27.96 28.76
C TRP A 764 8.48 -28.58 29.15
N THR A 765 9.11 -28.07 30.21
CA THR A 765 10.34 -28.64 30.77
C THR A 765 10.04 -29.33 32.09
N LEU A 766 10.43 -30.59 32.20
CA LEU A 766 10.43 -31.34 33.46
C LEU A 766 11.78 -31.18 34.14
N HIS A 767 11.77 -30.99 35.46
CA HIS A 767 12.97 -30.87 36.30
C HIS A 767 12.95 -31.91 37.42
N GLY A 768 14.11 -32.22 38.01
CA GLY A 768 14.24 -33.14 39.14
C GLY A 768 14.08 -34.62 38.76
N LEU A 769 14.33 -34.96 37.50
CA LEU A 769 14.24 -36.33 37.00
C LEU A 769 15.47 -37.14 37.42
N GLN A 770 15.27 -38.37 37.88
CA GLN A 770 16.37 -39.30 38.18
C GLN A 770 16.94 -39.93 36.90
N ALA A 771 18.26 -40.14 36.87
CA ALA A 771 18.92 -40.92 35.83
C ALA A 771 18.40 -42.37 35.83
N ASP A 772 18.37 -43.00 34.64
CA ASP A 772 17.90 -44.38 34.40
C ASP A 772 16.44 -44.68 34.83
N LYS A 773 15.60 -43.65 34.95
CA LYS A 773 14.16 -43.80 35.20
C LYS A 773 13.36 -43.28 34.02
N THR A 774 12.41 -44.10 33.57
CA THR A 774 11.44 -43.71 32.54
C THR A 774 10.29 -42.96 33.19
N TYR A 775 9.96 -41.81 32.61
CA TYR A 775 8.88 -40.95 33.02
C TYR A 775 7.84 -40.84 31.92
N TYR A 776 6.57 -40.66 32.30
CA TYR A 776 5.43 -40.60 31.39
C TYR A 776 4.72 -39.24 31.47
N VAL A 777 4.40 -38.71 30.30
CA VAL A 777 3.69 -37.45 30.08
C VAL A 777 2.57 -37.70 29.09
N TYR A 778 1.41 -37.09 29.33
CA TYR A 778 0.27 -37.14 28.43
C TYR A 778 -0.05 -35.74 27.95
N VAL A 779 -0.19 -35.57 26.64
CA VAL A 779 -0.45 -34.28 26.01
C VAL A 779 -1.69 -34.36 25.15
N ARG A 780 -2.56 -33.35 25.25
CA ARG A 780 -3.72 -33.20 24.36
C ARG A 780 -3.84 -31.76 23.86
N THR A 781 -4.48 -31.57 22.72
CA THR A 781 -4.78 -30.24 22.17
C THR A 781 -6.11 -29.72 22.70
N LYS A 782 -6.23 -28.39 22.75
CA LYS A 782 -7.44 -27.69 23.21
C LYS A 782 -7.68 -26.40 22.43
N ASN A 783 -8.95 -26.14 22.10
CA ASN A 783 -9.46 -24.88 21.57
C ASN A 783 -10.79 -24.50 22.28
N ALA A 784 -11.48 -23.45 21.81
CA ALA A 784 -12.78 -23.03 22.35
C ALA A 784 -13.92 -24.07 22.20
N PHE A 785 -13.79 -25.04 21.29
CA PHE A 785 -14.82 -26.03 20.98
C PHE A 785 -14.62 -27.38 21.71
N GLY A 786 -13.47 -27.62 22.34
CA GLY A 786 -13.23 -28.83 23.13
C GLY A 786 -11.76 -29.23 23.25
N VAL A 787 -11.54 -30.48 23.68
CA VAL A 787 -10.24 -31.11 23.89
C VAL A 787 -10.10 -32.37 23.04
N SER A 788 -8.88 -32.71 22.63
CA SER A 788 -8.58 -33.98 21.96
C SER A 788 -8.40 -35.14 22.93
N GLU A 789 -8.23 -36.35 22.39
CA GLU A 789 -7.65 -37.48 23.12
C GLU A 789 -6.21 -37.20 23.56
N PHE A 790 -5.75 -37.93 24.58
CA PHE A 790 -4.38 -37.86 25.08
C PHE A 790 -3.39 -38.64 24.21
N VAL A 791 -2.19 -38.07 24.09
CA VAL A 791 -1.02 -38.72 23.49
C VAL A 791 0.02 -38.93 24.57
N GLU A 792 0.41 -40.18 24.78
CA GLU A 792 1.49 -40.53 25.70
C GLU A 792 2.85 -40.24 25.07
N ALA A 793 3.75 -39.69 25.87
CA ALA A 793 5.18 -39.67 25.62
C ALA A 793 5.94 -40.14 26.85
N SER A 794 6.99 -40.92 26.60
CA SER A 794 7.85 -41.46 27.64
C SER A 794 9.31 -41.23 27.32
N GLY A 795 10.11 -40.91 28.33
CA GLY A 795 11.56 -40.76 28.16
C GLY A 795 12.32 -40.74 29.48
N GLN A 796 13.65 -40.67 29.38
CA GLN A 796 14.57 -40.64 30.51
C GLN A 796 15.33 -39.30 30.54
N ALA A 797 15.85 -38.90 31.69
CA ALA A 797 16.82 -37.81 31.78
C ALA A 797 18.19 -38.25 31.25
N SER A 798 19.04 -37.30 30.89
CA SER A 798 20.40 -37.60 30.42
C SER A 798 21.20 -38.33 31.49
N SER A 799 21.92 -39.38 31.09
CA SER A 799 22.82 -40.18 31.92
C SER A 799 24.29 -39.71 31.85
N ASP A 800 24.52 -38.44 31.51
CA ASP A 800 25.87 -37.90 31.27
C ASP A 800 26.68 -37.75 32.57
N ILE A 801 27.46 -38.78 32.88
CA ILE A 801 28.27 -38.91 34.11
C ILE A 801 29.29 -37.75 34.31
N PRO A 802 30.01 -37.26 33.28
CA PRO A 802 30.91 -36.11 33.41
C PRO A 802 30.24 -34.84 33.94
N GLY A 803 29.07 -34.46 33.40
CA GLY A 803 28.32 -33.28 33.88
C GLY A 803 27.79 -33.42 35.31
N MET A 804 27.52 -34.66 35.76
CA MET A 804 27.16 -34.94 37.15
C MET A 804 28.35 -34.79 38.11
N ILE A 805 29.57 -35.14 37.69
CA ILE A 805 30.79 -35.02 38.51
C ILE A 805 31.14 -33.55 38.74
N GLU A 806 30.98 -32.70 37.73
CA GLU A 806 31.29 -31.26 37.82
C GLU A 806 30.36 -30.55 38.80
N LEU A 807 29.05 -30.86 38.77
CA LEU A 807 28.07 -30.34 39.73
C LEU A 807 28.34 -30.82 41.18
N ILE A 808 28.79 -32.06 41.36
CA ILE A 808 29.13 -32.61 42.68
C ILE A 808 30.43 -31.99 43.22
N ASP A 809 31.42 -31.73 42.36
CA ASP A 809 32.69 -31.07 42.74
C ASP A 809 32.45 -29.64 43.22
N GLU A 810 31.62 -28.88 42.51
CA GLU A 810 31.24 -27.50 42.89
C GLU A 810 30.58 -27.47 44.27
N GLN A 811 29.60 -28.35 44.50
CA GLN A 811 28.91 -28.44 45.80
C GLN A 811 29.82 -28.87 46.96
N ILE A 812 30.92 -29.61 46.72
CA ILE A 812 31.89 -30.00 47.77
C ILE A 812 32.84 -28.83 48.07
N ARG A 813 33.30 -28.10 47.05
CA ARG A 813 34.19 -26.93 47.21
C ARG A 813 33.54 -25.80 48.02
N GLU A 814 32.22 -25.66 47.95
CA GLU A 814 31.49 -24.64 48.71
C GLU A 814 31.30 -24.98 50.20
N SER A 815 31.53 -26.24 50.61
CA SER A 815 31.32 -26.69 51.99
C SER A 815 32.29 -26.08 53.01
N ASP A 816 31.81 -25.92 54.24
CA ASP A 816 32.63 -25.46 55.36
C ASP A 816 33.78 -26.43 55.68
N ALA A 817 33.55 -27.75 55.57
CA ALA A 817 34.60 -28.75 55.77
C ALA A 817 35.78 -28.55 54.80
N PHE A 818 35.50 -28.26 53.52
CA PHE A 818 36.54 -28.01 52.53
C PHE A 818 37.27 -26.69 52.79
N LYS A 819 36.53 -25.60 53.02
CA LYS A 819 37.10 -24.27 53.31
C LYS A 819 37.99 -24.29 54.56
N ASN A 820 37.58 -24.97 55.63
CA ASN A 820 38.35 -25.05 56.88
C ASN A 820 39.62 -25.91 56.78
N VAL A 821 39.59 -26.97 55.97
CA VAL A 821 40.77 -27.80 55.69
C VAL A 821 41.73 -27.07 54.74
N GLN A 822 41.22 -26.34 53.75
CA GLN A 822 42.02 -25.56 52.79
C GLN A 822 42.89 -24.50 53.47
N GLN A 823 42.44 -23.90 54.57
CA GLN A 823 43.23 -22.93 55.36
C GLN A 823 44.53 -23.53 55.94
N GLY A 824 44.57 -24.85 56.15
CA GLY A 824 45.75 -25.59 56.63
C GLY A 824 46.18 -25.22 58.05
N VAL A 825 47.41 -25.56 58.45
CA VAL A 825 47.91 -25.31 59.82
C VAL A 825 48.31 -23.83 60.02
N ASN A 826 47.91 -23.17 61.09
CA ASN A 826 48.34 -21.80 61.44
C ASN A 826 49.39 -21.86 62.56
N THR A 827 50.58 -21.31 62.31
CA THR A 827 51.73 -21.32 63.23
C THR A 827 51.97 -20.00 63.96
N ASN A 828 51.15 -18.97 63.71
CA ASN A 828 51.25 -17.66 64.38
C ASN A 828 50.35 -17.60 65.62
N LEU A 829 50.78 -18.29 66.68
CA LEU A 829 50.05 -18.39 67.94
C LEU A 829 49.84 -17.03 68.62
N ASP A 830 50.81 -16.12 68.53
CA ASP A 830 50.75 -14.81 69.17
C ASP A 830 49.66 -13.93 68.52
N GLY A 831 49.53 -13.98 67.18
CA GLY A 831 48.44 -13.33 66.46
C GLY A 831 47.07 -13.94 66.74
N ILE A 832 46.99 -15.27 66.88
CA ILE A 832 45.74 -15.96 67.25
C ILE A 832 45.30 -15.54 68.66
N MET A 833 46.23 -15.53 69.62
CA MET A 833 45.95 -15.12 71.00
C MET A 833 45.48 -13.66 71.06
N SER A 834 46.14 -12.75 70.35
CA SER A 834 45.74 -11.34 70.31
C SER A 834 44.33 -11.15 69.73
N ASN A 835 44.01 -11.83 68.63
CA ASN A 835 42.69 -11.78 68.01
C ASN A 835 41.60 -12.43 68.89
N ALA A 836 41.92 -13.52 69.60
CA ALA A 836 40.98 -14.17 70.49
C ALA A 836 40.61 -13.26 71.68
N LEU A 837 41.61 -12.61 72.29
CA LEU A 837 41.41 -11.67 73.39
C LEU A 837 40.63 -10.42 72.95
N ALA A 838 40.88 -9.92 71.73
CA ALA A 838 40.14 -8.79 71.16
C ALA A 838 38.66 -9.10 70.93
N ASN A 839 38.30 -10.36 70.68
CA ASN A 839 36.93 -10.83 70.45
C ASN A 839 36.28 -11.42 71.71
N HIS A 840 36.74 -11.05 72.91
CA HIS A 840 36.22 -11.51 74.19
C HIS A 840 36.28 -13.04 74.41
N GLY A 841 37.18 -13.74 73.71
CA GLY A 841 37.44 -15.17 73.93
C GLY A 841 38.29 -15.41 75.19
N THR A 842 38.15 -16.61 75.78
CA THR A 842 39.03 -17.07 76.86
C THR A 842 40.22 -17.80 76.26
N VAL A 843 41.43 -17.41 76.65
CA VAL A 843 42.68 -18.01 76.17
C VAL A 843 43.43 -18.66 77.33
N GLU A 844 43.76 -19.93 77.16
CA GLU A 844 44.67 -20.69 78.03
C GLU A 844 45.95 -20.98 77.23
N HIS A 845 47.08 -20.40 77.63
CA HIS A 845 48.37 -20.58 76.95
C HIS A 845 49.41 -21.14 77.90
N GLN A 846 49.97 -22.28 77.55
CA GLN A 846 51.10 -22.90 78.24
C GLN A 846 52.27 -22.98 77.27
N TYR A 847 53.42 -22.42 77.64
CA TYR A 847 54.63 -22.52 76.83
C TYR A 847 55.88 -22.68 77.66
N GLN A 848 56.90 -23.27 77.06
CA GLN A 848 58.25 -23.35 77.60
C GLN A 848 59.25 -23.03 76.50
N GLN A 849 60.25 -22.21 76.81
CA GLN A 849 61.26 -21.77 75.87
C GLN A 849 62.67 -21.93 76.44
N TYR A 850 63.59 -22.45 75.63
CA TYR A 850 65.02 -22.55 75.92
C TYR A 850 65.82 -22.13 74.67
N GLY A 851 66.34 -20.91 74.67
CA GLY A 851 66.97 -20.32 73.48
C GLY A 851 65.98 -20.20 72.31
N GLU A 852 66.35 -20.78 71.17
CA GLU A 852 65.55 -20.84 69.94
C GLU A 852 64.59 -22.05 69.89
N VAL A 853 64.53 -22.86 70.96
CA VAL A 853 63.58 -23.98 71.08
C VAL A 853 62.38 -23.53 71.89
N ARG A 854 61.17 -23.68 71.32
CA ARG A 854 59.92 -23.28 71.97
C ARG A 854 58.85 -24.35 71.75
N ALA A 855 58.09 -24.67 72.79
CA ALA A 855 56.93 -25.55 72.72
C ALA A 855 55.72 -24.85 73.35
N ASP A 856 54.58 -24.91 72.68
CA ASP A 856 53.37 -24.18 73.03
C ASP A 856 52.13 -25.08 72.93
N ILE A 857 51.23 -24.91 73.89
CA ILE A 857 49.85 -25.39 73.82
C ILE A 857 48.96 -24.18 74.07
N LEU A 858 48.10 -23.87 73.11
CA LEU A 858 47.15 -22.76 73.16
C LEU A 858 45.73 -23.31 72.99
N VAL A 859 44.85 -22.99 73.94
CA VAL A 859 43.43 -23.32 73.88
C VAL A 859 42.63 -22.02 73.89
N VAL A 860 41.80 -21.83 72.86
CA VAL A 860 40.90 -20.69 72.73
C VAL A 860 39.46 -21.19 72.82
N LYS A 861 38.69 -20.58 73.73
CA LYS A 861 37.28 -20.89 73.97
C LYS A 861 36.45 -19.64 73.75
N THR A 862 35.46 -19.72 72.87
CA THR A 862 34.52 -18.63 72.59
C THR A 862 33.10 -19.14 72.72
N THR A 863 32.29 -18.47 73.51
CA THR A 863 30.85 -18.76 73.64
C THR A 863 30.08 -17.46 73.49
N VAL A 864 29.13 -17.44 72.57
CA VAL A 864 28.25 -16.28 72.31
C VAL A 864 26.81 -16.74 72.42
N ALA A 865 25.99 -15.98 73.15
CA ALA A 865 24.55 -16.19 73.23
C ALA A 865 23.85 -14.83 73.08
N THR A 866 23.14 -14.64 71.97
CA THR A 866 22.34 -13.45 71.68
C THR A 866 20.89 -13.86 71.38
N ALA A 867 20.02 -12.88 71.13
CA ALA A 867 18.66 -13.15 70.66
C ALA A 867 18.62 -13.85 69.29
N GLU A 868 19.71 -13.75 68.52
CA GLU A 868 19.77 -14.18 67.12
C GLU A 868 20.62 -15.44 66.91
N GLN A 869 21.57 -15.73 67.81
CA GLN A 869 22.57 -16.79 67.64
C GLN A 869 23.07 -17.37 68.97
N GLY A 870 23.28 -18.69 69.01
CA GLY A 870 24.10 -19.40 69.98
C GLY A 870 25.31 -20.04 69.31
N LEU A 871 26.52 -19.65 69.71
CA LEU A 871 27.78 -20.15 69.16
C LEU A 871 28.68 -20.68 70.28
N ALA A 872 29.27 -21.85 70.07
CA ALA A 872 30.33 -22.42 70.88
C ALA A 872 31.50 -22.87 69.99
N ASP A 873 32.63 -22.18 70.13
CA ASP A 873 33.87 -22.42 69.39
C ASP A 873 34.99 -22.84 70.36
N LEU A 874 35.64 -23.97 70.04
CA LEU A 874 36.82 -24.47 70.75
C LEU A 874 37.94 -24.70 69.74
N SER A 875 39.05 -23.98 69.89
CA SER A 875 40.24 -24.16 69.08
C SER A 875 41.43 -24.57 69.96
N THR A 876 42.17 -25.59 69.56
CA THR A 876 43.37 -26.07 70.22
C THR A 876 44.52 -26.06 69.24
N TYR A 877 45.64 -25.49 69.66
CA TYR A 877 46.86 -25.40 68.88
C TYR A 877 48.00 -25.99 69.69
N VAL A 878 48.72 -26.95 69.11
CA VAL A 878 49.90 -27.58 69.68
C VAL A 878 51.05 -27.35 68.73
N GLN A 879 52.10 -26.68 69.20
CA GLN A 879 53.23 -26.29 68.36
C GLN A 879 54.56 -26.60 69.06
N ALA A 880 55.54 -27.03 68.28
CA ALA A 880 56.94 -27.09 68.68
C ALA A 880 57.80 -26.51 67.57
N GLN A 881 58.78 -25.70 67.93
CA GLN A 881 59.68 -25.04 66.98
C GLN A 881 61.13 -25.00 67.47
N ILE A 882 62.05 -25.04 66.50
CA ILE A 882 63.50 -24.93 66.69
C ILE A 882 64.08 -24.03 65.59
N GLY A 883 65.04 -23.18 65.97
CA GLY A 883 65.79 -22.31 65.06
C GLY A 883 65.30 -20.86 65.07
N PRO A 884 66.06 -19.93 64.47
CA PRO A 884 65.69 -18.52 64.47
C PRO A 884 64.34 -18.34 63.76
N GLU A 885 63.43 -17.60 64.40
CA GLU A 885 62.06 -17.34 63.91
C GLU A 885 61.23 -18.60 63.57
N GLY A 886 61.56 -19.76 64.12
CA GLY A 886 60.80 -20.99 63.89
C GLY A 886 61.08 -21.67 62.54
N GLU A 887 62.32 -21.58 62.04
CA GLU A 887 62.81 -22.20 60.80
C GLU A 887 62.30 -23.63 60.58
N LEU A 888 62.20 -24.43 61.65
CA LEU A 888 61.47 -25.69 61.68
C LEU A 888 60.37 -25.63 62.74
N THR A 889 59.12 -25.72 62.29
CA THR A 889 57.93 -25.73 63.15
C THR A 889 57.05 -26.93 62.82
N SER A 890 56.63 -27.67 63.84
CA SER A 890 55.59 -28.69 63.75
C SER A 890 54.36 -28.21 64.49
N ALA A 891 53.20 -28.27 63.86
CA ALA A 891 51.95 -27.78 64.44
C ALA A 891 50.77 -28.73 64.19
N VAL A 892 49.87 -28.78 65.17
CA VAL A 892 48.58 -29.47 65.10
C VAL A 892 47.51 -28.49 65.59
N ASN A 893 46.54 -28.22 64.72
CA ASN A 893 45.45 -27.31 64.97
C ASN A 893 44.13 -28.06 64.89
N GLN A 894 43.34 -27.96 65.94
CA GLN A 894 42.01 -28.57 66.02
C GLN A 894 40.99 -27.47 66.27
N LYS A 895 39.91 -27.45 65.48
CA LYS A 895 38.79 -26.53 65.68
C LYS A 895 37.47 -27.28 65.71
N MET A 896 36.63 -26.95 66.69
CA MET A 896 35.28 -27.45 66.85
C MET A 896 34.34 -26.26 66.95
N THR A 897 33.27 -26.28 66.16
CA THR A 897 32.26 -25.23 66.11
C THR A 897 30.89 -25.85 66.18
N ALA A 898 30.06 -25.36 67.10
CA ALA A 898 28.63 -25.63 67.17
C ALA A 898 27.87 -24.30 67.16
N GLU A 899 26.95 -24.14 66.23
CA GLU A 899 26.22 -22.89 65.99
C GLU A 899 24.74 -23.17 65.74
N VAL A 900 23.87 -22.37 66.34
CA VAL A 900 22.42 -22.39 66.10
C VAL A 900 21.93 -20.97 65.96
N ASN A 901 21.16 -20.71 64.91
CA ASN A 901 20.64 -19.38 64.57
C ASN A 901 19.11 -19.35 64.72
N SER A 902 18.59 -18.15 65.01
CA SER A 902 17.15 -17.89 65.20
C SER A 902 16.29 -18.07 63.95
N ASP A 903 16.91 -18.13 62.76
CA ASP A 903 16.27 -18.43 61.47
C ASP A 903 15.95 -19.93 61.28
N GLY A 904 16.24 -20.77 62.29
CA GLY A 904 16.02 -22.21 62.27
C GLY A 904 17.19 -23.00 61.70
N THR A 905 18.30 -22.36 61.35
CA THR A 905 19.51 -23.04 60.87
C THR A 905 20.43 -23.46 62.02
N ALA A 906 21.18 -24.54 61.80
CA ALA A 906 22.18 -25.02 62.74
C ALA A 906 23.41 -25.54 61.98
N LYS A 907 24.56 -25.51 62.61
CA LYS A 907 25.81 -26.00 62.04
C LYS A 907 26.66 -26.66 63.10
N ALA A 908 27.29 -27.77 62.72
CA ALA A 908 28.34 -28.41 63.51
C ALA A 908 29.52 -28.70 62.60
N SER A 909 30.74 -28.35 63.02
CA SER A 909 31.94 -28.67 62.26
C SER A 909 33.11 -29.03 63.15
N TYR A 910 33.95 -29.92 62.63
CA TYR A 910 35.19 -30.38 63.23
C TYR A 910 36.28 -30.33 62.17
N THR A 911 37.41 -29.70 62.49
CA THR A 911 38.58 -29.65 61.61
C THR A 911 39.83 -30.00 62.40
N LEU A 912 40.68 -30.83 61.82
CA LEU A 912 42.01 -31.16 62.30
C LEU A 912 42.99 -30.90 61.17
N ASN A 913 43.87 -29.90 61.34
CA ASN A 913 44.95 -29.59 60.41
C ASN A 913 46.28 -29.88 61.08
N MET A 914 47.14 -30.62 60.38
CA MET A 914 48.48 -30.95 60.82
C MET A 914 49.46 -30.42 59.79
N GLY A 915 50.59 -29.89 60.23
CA GLY A 915 51.60 -29.49 59.28
C GLY A 915 52.97 -29.25 59.86
N ILE A 916 53.93 -29.25 58.94
CA ILE A 916 55.33 -28.95 59.20
C ILE A 916 55.69 -27.75 58.34
N VAL A 917 56.24 -26.71 58.97
CA VAL A 917 56.89 -25.61 58.28
C VAL A 917 58.39 -25.84 58.38
N ARG A 918 59.07 -25.93 57.24
CA ARG A 918 60.52 -26.06 57.17
C ARG A 918 61.06 -25.07 56.15
N ASN A 919 61.90 -24.14 56.58
CA ASN A 919 62.55 -23.14 55.73
C ASN A 919 61.52 -22.34 54.90
N GLY A 920 60.39 -21.98 55.52
CA GLY A 920 59.30 -21.24 54.86
C GLY A 920 58.37 -22.08 53.96
N VAL A 921 58.64 -23.38 53.76
CA VAL A 921 57.75 -24.29 53.02
C VAL A 921 56.82 -25.01 53.99
N LYS A 922 55.52 -24.92 53.72
CA LYS A 922 54.45 -25.48 54.55
C LYS A 922 53.91 -26.77 53.94
N TYR A 923 54.04 -27.87 54.67
CA TYR A 923 53.46 -29.17 54.34
C TYR A 923 52.24 -29.37 55.23
N ASN A 924 51.05 -29.54 54.63
CA ASN A 924 49.80 -29.69 55.37
C ASN A 924 49.12 -31.01 55.02
N THR A 925 48.48 -31.60 56.01
CA THR A 925 47.40 -32.56 55.82
C THR A 925 46.25 -32.16 56.73
N GLY A 926 45.03 -32.48 56.33
CA GLY A 926 43.87 -32.04 57.08
C GLY A 926 42.67 -32.95 56.91
N PHE A 927 41.85 -32.96 57.94
CA PHE A 927 40.60 -33.66 58.00
C PHE A 927 39.51 -32.70 58.46
N GLY A 928 38.42 -32.65 57.71
CA GLY A 928 37.29 -31.78 58.01
C GLY A 928 35.99 -32.56 57.90
N MET A 929 35.09 -32.33 58.85
CA MET A 929 33.71 -32.74 58.72
C MET A 929 32.78 -31.60 59.11
N SER A 930 31.68 -31.46 58.38
CA SER A 930 30.64 -30.47 58.66
C SER A 930 29.25 -31.06 58.46
N ILE A 931 28.31 -30.57 59.24
CA ILE A 931 26.88 -30.66 58.96
C ILE A 931 26.38 -29.22 58.88
N GLU A 932 25.88 -28.82 57.71
CA GLU A 932 25.49 -27.45 57.41
C GLU A 932 24.16 -27.40 56.62
N PRO A 933 23.40 -26.29 56.69
CA PRO A 933 22.13 -26.16 55.98
C PRO A 933 22.31 -26.26 54.45
N SER A 934 21.43 -27.00 53.79
CA SER A 934 21.35 -27.12 52.34
C SER A 934 19.88 -27.07 51.92
N GLY A 935 19.42 -25.86 51.57
CA GLY A 935 18.00 -25.57 51.35
C GLY A 935 17.16 -25.88 52.60
N ASN A 936 16.15 -26.75 52.44
CA ASN A 936 15.27 -27.18 53.54
C ASN A 936 15.79 -28.42 54.31
N SER A 937 17.06 -28.79 54.14
CA SER A 937 17.67 -29.99 54.72
C SER A 937 19.09 -29.72 55.24
N TYR A 938 19.76 -30.73 55.77
CA TYR A 938 21.17 -30.64 56.19
C TYR A 938 22.04 -31.50 55.30
N LYS A 939 23.20 -30.97 54.90
CA LYS A 939 24.23 -31.71 54.17
C LYS A 939 25.35 -32.10 55.14
N SER A 940 25.76 -33.36 55.09
CA SER A 940 26.96 -33.84 55.78
C SER A 940 28.12 -33.93 54.79
N THR A 941 29.25 -33.30 55.11
CA THR A 941 30.45 -33.32 54.28
C THR A 941 31.63 -33.85 55.09
N VAL A 942 32.45 -34.71 54.47
CA VAL A 942 33.73 -35.18 55.03
C VAL A 942 34.81 -34.99 53.96
N VAL A 943 35.90 -34.33 54.34
CA VAL A 943 37.02 -33.99 53.47
C VAL A 943 38.32 -34.50 54.07
N PHE A 944 39.13 -35.13 53.22
CA PHE A 944 40.52 -35.47 53.51
C PHE A 944 41.42 -34.69 52.56
N ALA A 945 42.28 -33.82 53.09
CA ALA A 945 43.38 -33.21 52.36
C ALA A 945 44.65 -33.99 52.71
N ALA A 946 45.16 -34.74 51.74
CA ALA A 946 46.34 -35.59 51.87
C ALA A 946 47.50 -35.04 51.05
#